data_AF-A0AAW8TNQ2-F1
#
_entry.id   AF-A0AAW8TNQ2-F1
#
_cell.length_a   1.000
_cell.length_b   1.000
_cell.length_c   1.000
_cell.angle_alpha   90.00
_cell.angle_beta   90.00
_cell.angle_gamma   90.00
#
_symmetry.space_group_name_H-M   'P 1'
#
loop_
_entity.id
_entity.type
_entity.pdbx_description
1 polymer ?
#
loop_
_entity_poly.entity_id
_entity_poly.type
_entity_poly.pdbx_seq_one_letter_code
_entity_poly.pdbx_strand_id
1 'polypeptide(L)'
;MQEIVNEYIGNENGLLLIDIPTGMGKTNDVLEVMVDKLADINENSRPIFFITNLTKNLPINEFCEKAAERGLSEEFDKYVLVLEAMTTMVRKRLLDLEDQIPEEITQDKAYQDLRSHLKFLKNNEESSIDTSVFNDQIGNLEYNFRKLLMTKLDELGDVKIKLETLENDSKWQWVDKLYPSVFTSKRKIFFLSMDKFFLANPTLVEPNYQFINKKEWEKAIIFIDEFDATKESVINQLIKNSEKNAVNLVRLFCNIHHFLQYGEWQKSILDEKAENIVAKMKDMFGELFEQYCKYSFKTEDTLDARQYRNFLFNDGQYLQVKENKLYYYVDEQSKVNWITTNNDNGQNKPLTEVFGKLNGAIEYFVRGMAYITSVYFKSVANSRNLTYSNCLHSILKVMHLDNQSNEYLFNRILSLRTEGKVKNSLKSQSLAVRNLYSTGFKLYSLFDGDDNALNTDIMFYQVPYFPEYFLYELCSKSLVIGISATATVPSVLNNYDLNYLQMMLKDKFYQLKDYHHEHLKEKSNQLIQGYPQVKMELKKVENQPLEYVLGDFFDDKAITSYIADFVGAIDAFYLERLTKMLSAMFDFLTDSSVQSMLIFSNQLINNHSKPNIHLFKRAVQLLNQQYFEHSYDVDSLFVTLNSQNFEKQKTQLLEKLSKGQKVIIFTSYKTVGVGQNLQYDIPENTPVIQVNNRKSKSKDIDCIYIDLPTHLIARKYKDTHSMETIYRGIFQMEYLSARGEISPAQCKYFISQYFTDGNIHLDTDKTRSMNNKAIAIIQQAIGRICRTSNKNAVIKLYIDDKVFQICDFSDFKNKINNPEFQKIIETSYKNHSFEKAEVESLQNQAVNHTLRFKNKLYHFVYNNKQWTSEQVAYWQAMRQHLLKYPTLSTEAFLELEDNYQSFYIQMPKPSKSYTYTQEKDFSYLQIYFGIQGKSNVSAEDVKLNKIQQITELSNYFEQQGYALSFERQDYMLSPVAYQNIYKGALGETIGKKVLETHLDIQLEEMPAEYYELFDYHIQNKIYLDFKYWKESNKQRATEYLERIHEKLMRVGGKRAIIINIFANRAYNYSTSYQNQIIEIPYLFHKKQLDALKLKQLQDFIKETIASDDNSN
;
A
#
# COMPACT_ATOMS: atom_id res chain seq x y z
N MET A 1 19.25 -16.02 18.22
CA MET A 1 18.04 -15.16 18.04
C MET A 1 17.54 -14.63 19.37
N GLN A 2 17.36 -15.48 20.39
CA GLN A 2 16.86 -15.08 21.72
C GLN A 2 17.59 -13.84 22.29
N GLU A 3 18.93 -13.83 22.25
CA GLU A 3 19.76 -12.70 22.68
C GLU A 3 19.38 -11.39 21.97
N ILE A 4 19.24 -11.45 20.64
CA ILE A 4 18.84 -10.30 19.81
C ILE A 4 17.47 -9.81 20.23
N VAL A 5 16.48 -10.71 20.37
CA VAL A 5 15.11 -10.32 20.75
C VAL A 5 15.09 -9.68 22.15
N ASN A 6 15.85 -10.25 23.10
CA ASN A 6 15.94 -9.73 24.46
C ASN A 6 16.59 -8.34 24.53
N GLU A 7 17.55 -8.03 23.64
CA GLU A 7 18.14 -6.68 23.53
C GLU A 7 17.10 -5.62 23.15
N TYR A 8 16.15 -5.96 22.27
CA TYR A 8 15.19 -4.99 21.76
C TYR A 8 13.85 -4.95 22.50
N ILE A 9 13.48 -6.00 23.23
CA ILE A 9 12.17 -6.12 23.92
C ILE A 9 11.89 -4.98 24.91
N GLY A 10 12.95 -4.35 25.44
CA GLY A 10 12.84 -3.20 26.35
C GLY A 10 12.28 -1.93 25.69
N ASN A 11 12.36 -1.82 24.36
CA ASN A 11 11.86 -0.65 23.64
C ASN A 11 10.33 -0.55 23.69
N GLU A 12 9.81 0.67 23.77
CA GLU A 12 8.35 0.90 23.82
C GLU A 12 7.67 0.58 22.50
N ASN A 13 8.30 0.99 21.38
CA ASN A 13 7.77 0.86 20.03
C ASN A 13 8.89 0.78 18.99
N GLY A 14 8.52 0.47 17.74
CA GLY A 14 9.42 0.38 16.60
C GLY A 14 9.29 -0.92 15.83
N LEU A 15 10.15 -1.11 14.83
CA LEU A 15 10.19 -2.28 13.95
C LEU A 15 11.58 -2.89 13.95
N LEU A 16 11.69 -4.18 14.25
CA LEU A 16 12.89 -4.99 14.08
C LEU A 16 12.59 -6.11 13.08
N LEU A 17 13.43 -6.27 12.07
CA LEU A 17 13.32 -7.35 11.09
C LEU A 17 14.49 -8.32 11.24
N ILE A 18 14.19 -9.62 11.27
CA ILE A 18 15.19 -10.68 11.42
C ILE A 18 15.05 -11.67 10.26
N ASP A 19 16.09 -11.73 9.43
CA ASP A 19 16.20 -12.65 8.29
C ASP A 19 16.79 -14.00 8.73
N ILE A 20 15.95 -15.03 8.82
CA ILE A 20 16.40 -16.39 9.14
C ILE A 20 15.74 -17.41 8.19
N PRO A 21 16.53 -18.26 7.51
CA PRO A 21 16.00 -19.31 6.64
C PRO A 21 15.03 -20.28 7.30
N THR A 22 14.18 -20.86 6.45
CA THR A 22 13.27 -21.94 6.86
C THR A 22 14.07 -23.16 7.31
N GLY A 23 13.69 -23.77 8.44
CA GLY A 23 14.38 -24.92 9.02
C GLY A 23 15.38 -24.58 10.13
N MET A 24 15.72 -23.30 10.33
CA MET A 24 16.68 -22.89 11.36
C MET A 24 16.10 -22.73 12.77
N GLY A 25 14.79 -22.94 12.96
CA GLY A 25 14.14 -22.89 14.30
C GLY A 25 13.65 -21.50 14.71
N LYS A 26 13.42 -20.58 13.75
CA LYS A 26 13.00 -19.20 14.02
C LYS A 26 11.77 -19.10 14.94
N THR A 27 10.74 -19.89 14.67
CA THR A 27 9.48 -19.88 15.43
C THR A 27 9.72 -20.42 16.84
N ASN A 28 10.48 -21.52 16.96
CA ASN A 28 10.88 -22.09 18.25
C ASN A 28 11.62 -21.06 19.12
N ASP A 29 12.59 -20.34 18.56
CA ASP A 29 13.36 -19.33 19.32
C ASP A 29 12.47 -18.20 19.87
N VAL A 30 11.43 -17.78 19.13
CA VAL A 30 10.45 -16.79 19.61
C VAL A 30 9.60 -17.35 20.74
N LEU A 31 9.14 -18.59 20.60
CA LEU A 31 8.34 -19.24 21.63
C LEU A 31 9.13 -19.34 22.94
N GLU A 32 10.41 -19.69 22.89
CA GLU A 32 11.27 -19.71 24.09
C GLU A 32 11.29 -18.36 24.80
N VAL A 33 11.47 -17.26 24.06
CA VAL A 33 11.41 -15.89 24.63
C VAL A 33 10.03 -15.61 25.21
N MET A 34 8.95 -16.02 24.54
CA MET A 34 7.59 -15.83 25.06
C MET A 34 7.34 -16.64 26.33
N VAL A 35 7.87 -17.86 26.45
CA VAL A 35 7.75 -18.69 27.67
C VAL A 35 8.60 -18.09 28.78
N ASP A 36 9.78 -17.54 28.49
CA ASP A 36 10.59 -16.79 29.47
C ASP A 36 9.77 -15.62 30.04
N LYS A 37 9.03 -14.90 29.18
CA LYS A 37 8.17 -13.79 29.61
C LYS A 37 6.89 -14.23 30.33
N LEU A 38 6.39 -15.43 30.05
CA LEU A 38 5.23 -15.99 30.76
C LEU A 38 5.55 -16.18 32.25
N ALA A 39 6.80 -16.57 32.59
CA ALA A 39 7.23 -16.78 33.97
C ALA A 39 7.12 -15.52 34.85
N ASP A 40 7.32 -14.34 34.26
CA ASP A 40 7.31 -13.05 34.98
C ASP A 40 6.00 -12.25 34.77
N ILE A 41 5.00 -12.85 34.09
CA ILE A 41 3.83 -12.10 33.62
C ILE A 41 2.84 -11.81 34.74
N ASN A 42 2.23 -10.63 34.69
CA ASN A 42 1.19 -10.19 35.63
C ASN A 42 0.20 -9.23 34.95
N GLU A 43 -0.80 -8.78 35.71
CA GLU A 43 -1.88 -7.90 35.21
C GLU A 43 -1.40 -6.54 34.67
N ASN A 44 -0.23 -6.06 35.09
CA ASN A 44 0.37 -4.81 34.62
C ASN A 44 1.40 -5.02 33.50
N SER A 45 1.65 -6.28 33.10
CA SER A 45 2.60 -6.59 32.05
C SER A 45 2.11 -6.12 30.68
N ARG A 46 3.08 -5.76 29.83
CA ARG A 46 2.86 -5.40 28.44
C ARG A 46 2.23 -6.59 27.70
N PRO A 47 1.17 -6.39 26.89
CA PRO A 47 0.60 -7.47 26.10
C PRO A 47 1.62 -8.00 25.07
N ILE A 48 1.58 -9.31 24.83
CA ILE A 48 2.41 -9.99 23.83
C ILE A 48 1.50 -10.63 22.79
N PHE A 49 1.78 -10.41 21.51
CA PHE A 49 1.07 -11.02 20.40
C PHE A 49 2.00 -11.88 19.57
N PHE A 50 1.53 -13.05 19.18
CA PHE A 50 2.12 -13.87 18.14
C PHE A 50 1.14 -13.96 16.97
N ILE A 51 1.56 -13.39 15.83
CA ILE A 51 0.76 -13.24 14.63
C ILE A 51 1.33 -14.10 13.51
N THR A 52 0.45 -14.82 12.81
CA THR A 52 0.76 -15.59 11.59
C THR A 52 -0.23 -15.26 10.48
N ASN A 53 0.09 -15.65 9.24
CA ASN A 53 -0.86 -15.47 8.13
C ASN A 53 -2.05 -16.46 8.20
N LEU A 54 -1.82 -17.71 8.64
CA LEU A 54 -2.84 -18.76 8.68
C LEU A 54 -2.99 -19.32 10.09
N THR A 55 -4.23 -19.46 10.56
CA THR A 55 -4.54 -19.97 11.92
C THR A 55 -3.97 -21.37 12.20
N LYS A 56 -3.88 -22.22 11.17
CA LYS A 56 -3.27 -23.56 11.27
C LYS A 56 -1.75 -23.54 11.51
N ASN A 57 -1.10 -22.40 11.32
CA ASN A 57 0.34 -22.24 11.57
C ASN A 57 0.61 -21.73 13.00
N LEU A 58 -0.41 -21.51 13.83
CA LEU A 58 -0.22 -21.05 15.21
C LEU A 58 0.42 -22.16 16.06
N PRO A 59 1.61 -21.93 16.64
CA PRO A 59 2.35 -22.95 17.37
C PRO A 59 1.88 -23.07 18.84
N ILE A 60 0.56 -23.07 19.06
CA ILE A 60 0.00 -23.05 20.43
C ILE A 60 0.29 -24.34 21.19
N ASN A 61 0.27 -25.50 20.52
CA ASN A 61 0.57 -26.78 21.16
C ASN A 61 2.02 -26.83 21.61
N GLU A 62 2.95 -26.42 20.73
CA GLU A 62 4.39 -26.33 21.06
C GLU A 62 4.64 -25.33 22.20
N PHE A 63 3.93 -24.20 22.23
CA PHE A 63 4.02 -23.23 23.31
C PHE A 63 3.50 -23.81 24.65
N CYS A 64 2.40 -24.56 24.62
CA CYS A 64 1.82 -25.25 25.77
C CYS A 64 2.78 -26.32 26.33
N GLU A 65 3.36 -27.14 25.45
CA GLU A 65 4.36 -28.15 25.83
C GLU A 65 5.58 -27.50 26.50
N LYS A 66 6.13 -26.43 25.92
CA LYS A 66 7.27 -25.70 26.52
C LYS A 66 6.92 -25.04 27.85
N ALA A 67 5.71 -24.49 27.99
CA ALA A 67 5.25 -23.95 29.27
C ALA A 67 5.13 -25.05 30.34
N ALA A 68 4.58 -26.21 29.98
CA ALA A 68 4.46 -27.36 30.87
C ALA A 68 5.83 -27.91 31.30
N GLU A 69 6.79 -28.02 30.37
CA GLU A 69 8.18 -28.44 30.66
C GLU A 69 8.87 -27.53 31.68
N ARG A 70 8.46 -26.26 31.78
CA ARG A 70 8.97 -25.28 32.74
C ARG A 70 8.08 -25.10 33.97
N GLY A 71 7.01 -25.88 34.11
CA GLY A 71 6.08 -25.81 35.24
C GLY A 71 5.14 -24.59 35.22
N LEU A 72 4.88 -23.99 34.06
CA LEU A 72 4.08 -22.76 33.89
C LEU A 72 2.67 -23.03 33.36
N SER A 73 2.08 -24.19 33.67
CA SER A 73 0.76 -24.57 33.16
C SER A 73 -0.36 -23.68 33.71
N GLU A 74 -0.28 -23.28 34.98
CA GLU A 74 -1.29 -22.39 35.59
C GLU A 74 -1.23 -20.98 34.99
N GLU A 75 -0.03 -20.44 34.78
CA GLU A 75 0.19 -19.15 34.13
C GLU A 75 -0.28 -19.19 32.67
N PHE A 76 -0.05 -20.30 31.97
CA PHE A 76 -0.53 -20.51 30.61
C PHE A 76 -2.06 -20.37 30.55
N ASP A 77 -2.80 -21.13 31.36
CA ASP A 77 -4.26 -21.09 31.38
C ASP A 77 -4.79 -19.71 31.81
N LYS A 78 -4.09 -19.04 32.72
CA LYS A 78 -4.48 -17.73 33.25
C LYS A 78 -4.24 -16.58 32.26
N TYR A 79 -3.13 -16.59 31.51
CA TYR A 79 -2.67 -15.42 30.75
C TYR A 79 -2.64 -15.58 29.23
N VAL A 80 -2.76 -16.80 28.71
CA VAL A 80 -2.66 -17.08 27.26
C VAL A 80 -4.05 -17.20 26.64
N LEU A 81 -4.22 -16.64 25.44
CA LEU A 81 -5.47 -16.71 24.69
C LEU A 81 -5.25 -16.91 23.19
N VAL A 82 -5.95 -17.87 22.62
CA VAL A 82 -6.04 -18.03 21.16
C VAL A 82 -7.31 -17.35 20.66
N LEU A 83 -7.15 -16.38 19.76
CA LEU A 83 -8.27 -15.64 19.19
C LEU A 83 -8.58 -16.14 17.77
N GLU A 84 -9.68 -16.87 17.65
CA GLU A 84 -10.20 -17.38 16.38
C GLU A 84 -11.36 -16.50 15.85
N ALA A 85 -11.78 -16.75 14.60
CA ALA A 85 -13.01 -16.16 14.09
C ALA A 85 -14.22 -16.74 14.83
N MET A 86 -15.26 -15.93 15.07
CA MET A 86 -16.46 -16.36 15.82
C MET A 86 -17.13 -17.57 15.19
N THR A 87 -17.22 -17.57 13.86
CA THR A 87 -17.75 -18.68 13.06
C THR A 87 -16.94 -19.96 13.21
N THR A 88 -15.62 -19.87 13.35
CA THR A 88 -14.74 -21.02 13.61
C THR A 88 -14.98 -21.59 15.01
N MET A 89 -15.15 -20.73 16.02
CA MET A 89 -15.38 -21.17 17.41
C MET A 89 -16.70 -21.92 17.56
N VAL A 90 -17.81 -21.38 17.01
CA VAL A 90 -19.11 -22.07 17.07
C VAL A 90 -19.09 -23.40 16.31
N ARG A 91 -18.43 -23.47 15.16
CA ARG A 91 -18.29 -24.72 14.39
C ARG A 91 -17.56 -25.80 15.17
N LYS A 92 -16.46 -25.43 15.83
CA LYS A 92 -15.61 -26.38 16.55
C LYS A 92 -16.20 -26.83 17.89
N ARG A 93 -16.96 -25.97 18.57
CA ARG A 93 -17.23 -26.13 20.02
C ARG A 93 -18.71 -26.19 20.38
N LEU A 94 -19.62 -25.58 19.60
CA LEU A 94 -21.02 -25.42 20.04
C LEU A 94 -21.71 -26.77 20.26
N LEU A 95 -21.53 -27.72 19.32
CA LEU A 95 -22.17 -29.03 19.40
C LEU A 95 -21.64 -29.89 20.56
N ASP A 96 -20.38 -29.69 20.96
CA ASP A 96 -19.76 -30.45 22.06
C ASP A 96 -20.11 -29.86 23.44
N LEU A 97 -20.59 -28.61 23.46
CA LEU A 97 -21.00 -27.91 24.69
C LEU A 97 -22.51 -27.98 24.94
N GLU A 98 -23.29 -28.65 24.08
CA GLU A 98 -24.75 -28.62 24.09
C GLU A 98 -25.36 -28.95 25.48
N ASP A 99 -24.82 -29.96 26.17
CA ASP A 99 -25.30 -30.39 27.49
C ASP A 99 -25.01 -29.40 28.63
N GLN A 100 -24.11 -28.43 28.40
CA GLN A 100 -23.74 -27.38 29.36
C GLN A 100 -24.54 -26.08 29.17
N ILE A 101 -25.32 -25.97 28.09
CA ILE A 101 -26.07 -24.75 27.77
C ILE A 101 -27.45 -24.78 28.46
N PRO A 102 -27.83 -23.73 29.21
CA PRO A 102 -29.13 -23.65 29.89
C PRO A 102 -30.33 -23.80 28.94
N GLU A 103 -31.40 -24.43 29.43
CA GLU A 103 -32.60 -24.74 28.64
C GLU A 103 -33.24 -23.48 28.03
N GLU A 104 -33.24 -22.37 28.78
CA GLU A 104 -33.70 -21.04 28.36
C GLU A 104 -33.03 -20.55 27.07
N ILE A 105 -31.77 -20.93 26.83
CA ILE A 105 -31.00 -20.55 25.64
C ILE A 105 -31.21 -21.57 24.53
N THR A 106 -31.26 -22.87 24.88
CA THR A 106 -31.46 -23.92 23.87
C THR A 106 -32.84 -23.91 23.23
N GLN A 107 -33.85 -23.37 23.93
CA GLN A 107 -35.20 -23.21 23.40
C GLN A 107 -35.36 -21.99 22.48
N ASP A 108 -34.40 -21.06 22.47
CA ASP A 108 -34.46 -19.88 21.60
C ASP A 108 -34.23 -20.23 20.13
N LYS A 109 -34.99 -19.58 19.24
CA LYS A 109 -34.91 -19.79 17.80
C LYS A 109 -33.50 -19.55 17.25
N ALA A 110 -32.79 -18.53 17.72
CA ALA A 110 -31.45 -18.19 17.22
C ALA A 110 -30.45 -19.33 17.48
N TYR A 111 -30.56 -20.01 18.63
CA TYR A 111 -29.74 -21.18 18.93
C TYR A 111 -30.14 -22.38 18.06
N GLN A 112 -31.44 -22.67 17.94
CA GLN A 112 -31.94 -23.82 17.18
C GLN A 112 -31.59 -23.73 15.69
N ASP A 113 -31.71 -22.54 15.10
CA ASP A 113 -31.33 -22.27 13.71
C ASP A 113 -29.82 -22.51 13.50
N LEU A 114 -28.96 -22.00 14.39
CA LEU A 114 -27.51 -22.21 14.32
C LEU A 114 -27.14 -23.70 14.50
N ARG A 115 -27.72 -24.36 15.51
CA ARG A 115 -27.46 -25.77 15.83
C ARG A 115 -27.86 -26.69 14.67
N SER A 116 -29.05 -26.50 14.10
CA SER A 116 -29.52 -27.32 12.97
C SER A 116 -28.60 -27.19 11.75
N HIS A 117 -28.13 -25.98 11.46
CA HIS A 117 -27.15 -25.71 10.42
C HIS A 117 -25.80 -26.41 10.66
N LEU A 118 -25.28 -26.32 11.88
CA LEU A 118 -24.02 -26.97 12.25
C LEU A 118 -24.11 -28.49 12.19
N LYS A 119 -25.24 -29.09 12.62
CA LYS A 119 -25.48 -30.52 12.48
C LYS A 119 -25.53 -30.95 11.02
N PHE A 120 -26.20 -30.17 10.16
CA PHE A 120 -26.23 -30.44 8.73
C PHE A 120 -24.82 -30.45 8.13
N LEU A 121 -24.00 -29.45 8.46
CA LEU A 121 -22.63 -29.38 7.96
C LEU A 121 -21.78 -30.56 8.47
N LYS A 122 -21.81 -30.85 9.77
CA LYS A 122 -21.05 -31.97 10.37
C LYS A 122 -21.42 -33.32 9.74
N ASN A 123 -22.71 -33.54 9.46
CA ASN A 123 -23.19 -34.76 8.82
C ASN A 123 -22.81 -34.86 7.33
N ASN A 124 -22.42 -33.75 6.70
CA ASN A 124 -22.09 -33.66 5.27
C ASN A 124 -20.63 -33.27 5.02
N GLU A 125 -19.76 -33.31 6.03
CA GLU A 125 -18.32 -33.02 5.87
C GLU A 125 -17.63 -34.01 4.90
N GLU A 126 -18.13 -35.24 4.80
CA GLU A 126 -17.58 -36.30 3.93
C GLU A 126 -18.39 -36.53 2.64
N SER A 127 -19.49 -35.80 2.43
CA SER A 127 -20.35 -35.99 1.26
C SER A 127 -19.88 -35.15 0.06
N SER A 128 -20.27 -35.54 -1.16
CA SER A 128 -20.02 -34.77 -2.38
C SER A 128 -20.96 -33.55 -2.53
N ILE A 129 -21.75 -33.24 -1.50
CA ILE A 129 -22.74 -32.16 -1.52
C ILE A 129 -22.03 -30.82 -1.38
N ASP A 130 -22.36 -29.89 -2.26
CA ASP A 130 -21.86 -28.52 -2.16
C ASP A 130 -22.49 -27.81 -0.96
N THR A 131 -21.69 -27.59 0.08
CA THR A 131 -22.09 -26.93 1.32
C THR A 131 -21.77 -25.43 1.34
N SER A 132 -21.32 -24.84 0.23
CA SER A 132 -20.90 -23.43 0.12
C SER A 132 -21.96 -22.45 0.65
N VAL A 133 -23.21 -22.59 0.21
CA VAL A 133 -24.34 -21.74 0.64
C VAL A 133 -24.58 -21.80 2.15
N PHE A 134 -24.50 -23.00 2.75
CA PHE A 134 -24.65 -23.18 4.20
C PHE A 134 -23.45 -22.62 4.97
N ASN A 135 -22.25 -22.69 4.37
CA ASN A 135 -21.05 -22.10 4.95
C ASN A 135 -21.13 -20.57 5.03
N ASP A 136 -21.73 -19.93 4.03
CA ASP A 136 -21.91 -18.47 3.97
C ASP A 136 -22.97 -17.98 4.97
N GLN A 137 -24.01 -18.77 5.23
CA GLN A 137 -25.09 -18.41 6.17
C GLN A 137 -24.66 -18.43 7.64
N ILE A 138 -23.62 -19.19 8.00
CA ILE A 138 -23.16 -19.32 9.39
C ILE A 138 -22.80 -17.97 10.03
N GLY A 139 -22.24 -17.03 9.27
CA GLY A 139 -21.89 -15.72 9.81
C GLY A 139 -23.11 -14.98 10.40
N ASN A 140 -24.24 -15.02 9.69
CA ASN A 140 -25.47 -14.38 10.14
C ASN A 140 -26.13 -15.13 11.31
N LEU A 141 -26.13 -16.47 11.26
CA LEU A 141 -26.68 -17.30 12.32
C LEU A 141 -25.90 -17.17 13.63
N GLU A 142 -24.56 -17.18 13.55
CA GLU A 142 -23.67 -16.90 14.68
C GLU A 142 -23.94 -15.51 15.25
N TYR A 143 -24.03 -14.49 14.39
CA TYR A 143 -24.30 -13.13 14.82
C TYR A 143 -25.63 -13.02 15.59
N ASN A 144 -26.69 -13.65 15.10
CA ASN A 144 -28.01 -13.66 15.76
C ASN A 144 -27.95 -14.35 17.12
N PHE A 145 -27.31 -15.51 17.20
CA PHE A 145 -27.12 -16.22 18.47
C PHE A 145 -26.27 -15.41 19.45
N ARG A 146 -25.20 -14.79 18.98
CA ARG A 146 -24.36 -13.91 19.79
C ARG A 146 -25.12 -12.70 20.32
N LYS A 147 -25.99 -12.09 19.50
CA LYS A 147 -26.84 -10.97 19.91
C LYS A 147 -27.82 -11.37 21.02
N LEU A 148 -28.37 -12.58 20.98
CA LEU A 148 -29.18 -13.13 22.08
C LEU A 148 -28.36 -13.17 23.38
N LEU A 149 -27.14 -13.71 23.33
CA LEU A 149 -26.25 -13.78 24.50
C LEU A 149 -25.89 -12.39 25.03
N MET A 150 -25.55 -11.45 24.15
CA MET A 150 -25.28 -10.06 24.53
C MET A 150 -26.47 -9.43 25.24
N THR A 151 -27.69 -9.64 24.73
CA THR A 151 -28.92 -9.11 25.34
C THR A 151 -29.11 -9.64 26.77
N LYS A 152 -28.89 -10.94 26.98
CA LYS A 152 -28.96 -11.55 28.31
C LYS A 152 -27.87 -11.07 29.25
N LEU A 153 -26.64 -10.91 28.76
CA LEU A 153 -25.53 -10.41 29.57
C LEU A 153 -25.68 -8.92 29.89
N ASP A 154 -26.33 -8.13 29.04
CA ASP A 154 -26.62 -6.72 29.29
C ASP A 154 -27.54 -6.50 30.49
N GLU A 155 -28.40 -7.47 30.83
CA GLU A 155 -29.24 -7.46 32.04
C GLU A 155 -28.40 -7.43 33.33
N LEU A 156 -27.15 -7.90 33.29
CA LEU A 156 -26.24 -7.96 34.45
C LEU A 156 -25.54 -6.62 34.76
N GLY A 157 -25.66 -5.62 33.89
CA GLY A 157 -25.11 -4.27 34.13
C GLY A 157 -23.68 -4.08 33.63
N ASP A 158 -22.74 -3.76 34.53
CA ASP A 158 -21.40 -3.30 34.16
C ASP A 158 -20.46 -4.45 33.72
N VAL A 159 -19.47 -4.14 32.89
CA VAL A 159 -18.54 -5.12 32.29
C VAL A 159 -17.83 -5.96 33.34
N LYS A 160 -17.44 -5.34 34.46
CA LYS A 160 -16.77 -6.04 35.56
C LYS A 160 -17.67 -7.12 36.17
N ILE A 161 -18.93 -6.80 36.40
CA ILE A 161 -19.93 -7.74 36.94
C ILE A 161 -20.17 -8.87 35.93
N LYS A 162 -20.33 -8.54 34.64
CA LYS A 162 -20.46 -9.56 33.58
C LYS A 162 -19.30 -10.55 33.59
N LEU A 163 -18.06 -10.06 33.67
CA LEU A 163 -16.86 -10.90 33.71
C LEU A 163 -16.80 -11.77 34.97
N GLU A 164 -17.14 -11.22 36.15
CA GLU A 164 -17.20 -11.98 37.40
C GLU A 164 -18.28 -13.07 37.36
N THR A 165 -19.44 -12.79 36.76
CA THR A 165 -20.51 -13.79 36.56
C THR A 165 -20.07 -14.89 35.60
N LEU A 166 -19.44 -14.55 34.47
CA LEU A 166 -18.96 -15.56 33.51
C LEU A 166 -17.92 -16.52 34.11
N GLU A 167 -17.15 -16.09 35.12
CA GLU A 167 -16.17 -16.93 35.82
C GLU A 167 -16.80 -17.80 36.90
N ASN A 168 -17.66 -17.21 37.74
CA ASN A 168 -18.09 -17.85 38.99
C ASN A 168 -19.46 -18.53 38.92
N ASP A 169 -20.30 -18.17 37.95
CA ASP A 169 -21.64 -18.75 37.79
C ASP A 169 -21.61 -19.94 36.83
N SER A 170 -21.93 -21.12 37.35
CA SER A 170 -21.98 -22.37 36.57
C SER A 170 -22.98 -22.30 35.42
N LYS A 171 -24.00 -21.43 35.48
CA LYS A 171 -24.95 -21.18 34.37
C LYS A 171 -24.26 -20.62 33.12
N TRP A 172 -23.12 -19.94 33.28
CA TRP A 172 -22.46 -19.17 32.24
C TRP A 172 -21.07 -19.66 31.84
N GLN A 173 -20.47 -20.59 32.60
CA GLN A 173 -19.10 -21.07 32.35
C GLN A 173 -18.88 -21.70 30.95
N TRP A 174 -19.93 -22.20 30.29
CA TRP A 174 -19.84 -22.69 28.91
C TRP A 174 -19.54 -21.56 27.89
N VAL A 175 -19.85 -20.30 28.22
CA VAL A 175 -19.58 -19.14 27.36
C VAL A 175 -18.09 -18.88 27.21
N ASP A 176 -17.28 -19.09 28.25
CA ASP A 176 -15.81 -19.01 28.13
C ASP A 176 -15.29 -20.03 27.13
N LYS A 177 -15.79 -21.28 27.22
CA LYS A 177 -15.39 -22.37 26.33
C LYS A 177 -15.79 -22.10 24.87
N LEU A 178 -16.97 -21.50 24.66
CA LEU A 178 -17.47 -21.17 23.32
C LEU A 178 -16.84 -19.89 22.74
N TYR A 179 -16.75 -18.82 23.53
CA TYR A 179 -16.25 -17.50 23.14
C TYR A 179 -15.15 -16.99 24.09
N PRO A 180 -13.95 -17.62 24.11
CA PRO A 180 -12.86 -17.22 25.01
C PRO A 180 -12.45 -15.74 24.91
N SER A 181 -12.74 -15.12 23.76
CA SER A 181 -12.56 -13.69 23.51
C SER A 181 -13.24 -12.76 24.54
N VAL A 182 -14.19 -13.25 25.35
CA VAL A 182 -14.77 -12.47 26.45
C VAL A 182 -13.73 -12.05 27.48
N PHE A 183 -12.69 -12.85 27.71
CA PHE A 183 -11.65 -12.58 28.71
C PHE A 183 -10.42 -11.89 28.11
N THR A 184 -10.53 -11.30 26.93
CA THR A 184 -9.39 -10.63 26.27
C THR A 184 -8.76 -9.54 27.15
N SER A 185 -9.52 -8.87 28.04
CA SER A 185 -8.99 -7.88 28.99
C SER A 185 -8.26 -8.47 30.20
N LYS A 186 -8.46 -9.75 30.53
CA LYS A 186 -7.77 -10.46 31.63
C LYS A 186 -6.53 -11.23 31.18
N ARG A 187 -6.38 -11.45 29.86
CA ARG A 187 -5.26 -12.19 29.26
C ARG A 187 -4.13 -11.23 28.85
N LYS A 188 -2.93 -11.77 28.62
CA LYS A 188 -1.72 -10.99 28.30
C LYS A 188 -0.94 -11.50 27.09
N ILE A 189 -1.04 -12.79 26.77
CA ILE A 189 -0.38 -13.38 25.59
C ILE A 189 -1.45 -13.84 24.61
N PHE A 190 -1.32 -13.44 23.35
CA PHE A 190 -2.35 -13.64 22.33
C PHE A 190 -1.79 -14.31 21.09
N PHE A 191 -2.43 -15.40 20.65
CA PHE A 191 -2.14 -16.09 19.40
C PHE A 191 -3.29 -15.87 18.42
N LEU A 192 -3.00 -15.31 17.25
CA LEU A 192 -4.03 -15.00 16.25
C LEU A 192 -3.46 -14.84 14.83
N SER A 193 -4.35 -14.82 13.84
CA SER A 193 -3.95 -14.50 12.46
C SER A 193 -3.89 -12.99 12.21
N MET A 194 -3.16 -12.59 11.17
CA MET A 194 -3.10 -11.20 10.72
C MET A 194 -4.50 -10.64 10.37
N ASP A 195 -5.34 -11.45 9.72
CA ASP A 195 -6.74 -11.10 9.43
C ASP A 195 -7.53 -10.77 10.70
N LYS A 196 -7.39 -11.59 11.75
CA LYS A 196 -8.07 -11.39 13.02
C LYS A 196 -7.54 -10.17 13.77
N PHE A 197 -6.24 -9.88 13.68
CA PHE A 197 -5.63 -8.72 14.29
C PHE A 197 -6.06 -7.41 13.61
N PHE A 198 -6.18 -7.42 12.28
CA PHE A 198 -6.59 -6.26 11.48
C PHE A 198 -8.08 -5.90 11.65
N LEU A 199 -8.94 -6.91 11.72
CA LEU A 199 -10.39 -6.72 11.86
C LEU A 199 -10.78 -6.31 13.29
N ALA A 200 -11.95 -5.70 13.43
CA ALA A 200 -12.51 -5.45 14.75
C ALA A 200 -12.76 -6.78 15.48
N ASN A 201 -12.30 -6.89 16.72
CA ASN A 201 -12.60 -7.99 17.61
C ASN A 201 -13.99 -7.79 18.20
N PRO A 202 -14.99 -8.61 17.83
CA PRO A 202 -16.26 -8.60 18.54
C PRO A 202 -16.09 -9.24 19.91
N THR A 203 -16.80 -8.75 20.91
CA THR A 203 -16.87 -9.41 22.23
C THR A 203 -18.31 -9.42 22.74
N LEU A 204 -18.60 -10.26 23.73
CA LEU A 204 -19.93 -10.33 24.35
C LEU A 204 -20.15 -9.27 25.43
N VAL A 205 -19.08 -8.90 26.13
CA VAL A 205 -19.17 -8.09 27.36
C VAL A 205 -18.66 -6.66 27.16
N GLU A 206 -17.72 -6.45 26.23
CA GLU A 206 -17.14 -5.16 25.88
C GLU A 206 -17.59 -4.69 24.48
N PRO A 207 -17.54 -3.38 24.21
CA PRO A 207 -17.73 -2.86 22.86
C PRO A 207 -16.71 -3.45 21.88
N ASN A 208 -17.09 -3.64 20.62
CA ASN A 208 -16.13 -4.07 19.58
C ASN A 208 -14.96 -3.09 19.47
N TYR A 209 -13.74 -3.60 19.35
CA TYR A 209 -12.53 -2.79 19.23
C TYR A 209 -11.55 -3.37 18.22
N GLN A 210 -10.66 -2.54 17.67
CA GLN A 210 -9.47 -3.01 16.94
C GLN A 210 -8.27 -3.00 17.88
N PHE A 211 -7.42 -4.03 17.82
CA PHE A 211 -6.25 -4.15 18.70
C PHE A 211 -5.33 -2.93 18.62
N ILE A 212 -5.08 -2.40 17.42
CA ILE A 212 -4.22 -1.23 17.19
C ILE A 212 -4.74 0.08 17.85
N ASN A 213 -6.02 0.12 18.25
CA ASN A 213 -6.67 1.35 18.73
C ASN A 213 -7.11 1.30 20.19
N LYS A 214 -6.98 0.14 20.84
CA LYS A 214 -7.35 0.00 22.24
C LYS A 214 -6.14 0.39 23.10
N LYS A 215 -6.33 1.34 24.02
CA LYS A 215 -5.25 2.01 24.77
C LYS A 215 -4.44 1.04 25.62
N GLU A 216 -5.09 0.01 26.13
CA GLU A 216 -4.54 -1.07 26.94
C GLU A 216 -3.48 -1.91 26.21
N TRP A 217 -3.36 -1.73 24.89
CA TRP A 217 -2.47 -2.46 24.00
C TRP A 217 -1.41 -1.57 23.37
N GLU A 218 -1.36 -0.30 23.76
CA GLU A 218 -0.21 0.54 23.49
C GLU A 218 1.04 -0.09 24.14
N LYS A 219 2.17 0.06 23.46
CA LYS A 219 3.45 -0.55 23.84
C LYS A 219 3.40 -2.09 23.89
N ALA A 220 2.50 -2.76 23.17
CA ALA A 220 2.55 -4.23 23.08
C ALA A 220 3.85 -4.71 22.41
N ILE A 221 4.22 -5.97 22.66
CA ILE A 221 5.27 -6.69 21.93
C ILE A 221 4.57 -7.58 20.90
N ILE A 222 4.87 -7.42 19.62
CA ILE A 222 4.17 -8.09 18.53
C ILE A 222 5.18 -8.87 17.69
N PHE A 223 5.15 -10.18 17.79
CA PHE A 223 5.87 -11.08 16.90
C PHE A 223 5.02 -11.37 15.67
N ILE A 224 5.59 -11.17 14.48
CA ILE A 224 4.97 -11.52 13.20
C ILE A 224 5.86 -12.55 12.51
N ASP A 225 5.40 -13.80 12.49
CA ASP A 225 6.04 -14.85 11.70
C ASP A 225 5.57 -14.77 10.24
N GLU A 226 6.50 -15.07 9.33
CA GLU A 226 6.33 -14.88 7.88
C GLU A 226 5.90 -13.43 7.57
N PHE A 227 6.61 -12.47 8.17
CA PHE A 227 6.32 -11.03 8.10
C PHE A 227 6.00 -10.51 6.70
N ASP A 228 6.76 -10.89 5.68
CA ASP A 228 6.53 -10.44 4.31
C ASP A 228 5.18 -10.93 3.75
N ALA A 229 4.74 -12.13 4.12
CA ALA A 229 3.47 -12.71 3.67
C ALA A 229 2.23 -12.00 4.26
N THR A 230 2.36 -11.28 5.39
CA THR A 230 1.20 -10.60 6.00
C THR A 230 0.71 -9.42 5.17
N LYS A 231 1.53 -8.87 4.27
CA LYS A 231 1.12 -7.79 3.36
C LYS A 231 -0.10 -8.16 2.53
N GLU A 232 -0.10 -9.35 1.94
CA GLU A 232 -1.23 -9.82 1.12
C GLU A 232 -2.51 -9.99 1.94
N SER A 233 -2.43 -10.45 3.19
CA SER A 233 -3.60 -10.50 4.10
C SER A 233 -4.18 -9.10 4.31
N VAL A 234 -3.36 -8.09 4.58
CA VAL A 234 -3.83 -6.70 4.75
C VAL A 234 -4.46 -6.16 3.45
N ILE A 235 -3.84 -6.39 2.29
CA ILE A 235 -4.41 -5.99 0.99
C ILE A 235 -5.79 -6.63 0.80
N ASN A 236 -5.93 -7.93 1.10
CA ASN A 236 -7.20 -8.64 0.96
C ASN A 236 -8.31 -8.01 1.81
N GLN A 237 -8.00 -7.64 3.06
CA GLN A 237 -8.97 -6.98 3.94
C GLN A 237 -9.32 -5.57 3.45
N LEU A 238 -8.34 -4.80 2.96
CA LEU A 238 -8.59 -3.48 2.39
C LEU A 238 -9.51 -3.54 1.16
N ILE A 239 -9.30 -4.52 0.27
CA ILE A 239 -10.16 -4.73 -0.90
C ILE A 239 -11.57 -5.11 -0.48
N LYS A 240 -11.73 -6.13 0.38
CA LYS A 240 -13.04 -6.57 0.90
C LYS A 240 -13.80 -5.43 1.57
N ASN A 241 -13.11 -4.62 2.38
CA ASN A 241 -13.70 -3.47 3.04
C ASN A 241 -14.11 -2.37 2.04
N SER A 242 -13.32 -2.14 0.98
CA SER A 242 -13.66 -1.17 -0.08
C SER A 242 -14.90 -1.61 -0.87
N GLU A 243 -15.01 -2.90 -1.20
CA GLU A 243 -16.17 -3.44 -1.91
C GLU A 243 -17.44 -3.41 -1.04
N LYS A 244 -17.33 -3.82 0.24
CA LYS A 244 -18.46 -3.78 1.18
C LYS A 244 -18.97 -2.36 1.43
N ASN A 245 -18.09 -1.37 1.41
CA ASN A 245 -18.42 0.04 1.65
C ASN A 245 -18.62 0.83 0.34
N ALA A 246 -18.88 0.19 -0.79
CA ALA A 246 -19.21 0.90 -2.02
C ALA A 246 -20.53 1.65 -1.88
N VAL A 247 -20.58 2.90 -2.35
CA VAL A 247 -21.78 3.75 -2.22
C VAL A 247 -22.03 4.55 -3.50
N ASN A 248 -23.29 4.81 -3.85
CA ASN A 248 -23.60 5.75 -4.92
C ASN A 248 -23.31 7.19 -4.43
N LEU A 249 -22.32 7.84 -5.04
CA LEU A 249 -21.80 9.15 -4.63
C LEU A 249 -22.89 10.23 -4.64
N VAL A 250 -23.60 10.35 -5.76
CA VAL A 250 -24.60 11.41 -5.96
C VAL A 250 -25.79 11.17 -5.05
N ARG A 251 -26.25 9.92 -4.93
CA ARG A 251 -27.34 9.56 -4.01
C ARG A 251 -26.98 9.88 -2.56
N LEU A 252 -25.79 9.50 -2.11
CA LEU A 252 -25.29 9.83 -0.76
C LEU A 252 -25.27 11.34 -0.54
N PHE A 253 -24.71 12.10 -1.48
CA PHE A 253 -24.65 13.55 -1.39
C PHE A 253 -26.04 14.17 -1.29
N CYS A 254 -26.98 13.77 -2.17
CA CYS A 254 -28.35 14.28 -2.18
C CYS A 254 -29.09 13.94 -0.89
N ASN A 255 -28.94 12.72 -0.36
CA ASN A 255 -29.56 12.33 0.91
C ASN A 255 -29.06 13.20 2.08
N ILE A 256 -27.74 13.45 2.15
CA ILE A 256 -27.14 14.33 3.17
C ILE A 256 -27.66 15.76 3.00
N HIS A 257 -27.65 16.29 1.77
CA HIS A 257 -28.15 17.63 1.45
C HIS A 257 -29.61 17.78 1.90
N HIS A 258 -30.48 16.83 1.54
CA HIS A 258 -31.90 16.88 1.88
C HIS A 258 -32.11 16.93 3.41
N PHE A 259 -31.38 16.10 4.16
CA PHE A 259 -31.44 16.14 5.61
C PHE A 259 -30.92 17.47 6.18
N LEU A 260 -29.81 18.01 5.67
CA LEU A 260 -29.27 19.30 6.14
C LEU A 260 -30.20 20.48 5.85
N GLN A 261 -30.98 20.42 4.76
CA GLN A 261 -31.91 21.49 4.39
C GLN A 261 -33.21 21.44 5.18
N TYR A 262 -33.80 20.25 5.31
CA TYR A 262 -35.18 20.06 5.81
C TYR A 262 -35.28 19.29 7.13
N GLY A 263 -34.21 18.60 7.53
CA GLY A 263 -34.16 17.87 8.80
C GLY A 263 -33.89 18.78 9.99
N GLU A 264 -34.33 18.34 11.17
CA GLU A 264 -34.10 19.04 12.44
C GLU A 264 -33.21 18.21 13.36
N TRP A 265 -32.16 18.86 13.89
CA TRP A 265 -31.31 18.27 14.91
C TRP A 265 -31.90 18.49 16.31
N GLN A 266 -31.77 17.50 17.18
CA GLN A 266 -32.10 17.69 18.60
C GLN A 266 -31.09 18.65 19.24
N LYS A 267 -31.57 19.68 19.96
CA LYS A 267 -30.66 20.65 20.63
C LYS A 267 -29.70 20.00 21.63
N SER A 268 -30.08 18.85 22.20
CA SER A 268 -29.28 18.10 23.18
C SER A 268 -27.99 17.47 22.62
N ILE A 269 -27.83 17.42 21.29
CA ILE A 269 -26.67 16.76 20.64
C ILE A 269 -25.67 17.75 20.02
N LEU A 270 -25.91 19.06 20.08
CA LEU A 270 -25.05 20.10 19.49
C LEU A 270 -24.51 21.05 20.57
N ASP A 271 -23.21 21.36 20.51
CA ASP A 271 -22.61 22.52 21.15
C ASP A 271 -22.49 23.68 20.14
N GLU A 272 -22.08 24.88 20.58
CA GLU A 272 -21.92 26.06 19.70
C GLU A 272 -21.01 25.79 18.50
N LYS A 273 -19.98 24.97 18.69
CA LYS A 273 -19.06 24.59 17.60
C LYS A 273 -19.73 23.64 16.61
N ALA A 274 -20.51 22.68 17.08
CA ALA A 274 -21.29 21.77 16.27
C ALA A 274 -22.36 22.51 15.46
N GLU A 275 -23.04 23.51 16.05
CA GLU A 275 -23.99 24.37 15.34
C GLU A 275 -23.33 25.11 14.17
N ASN A 276 -22.16 25.72 14.42
CA ASN A 276 -21.36 26.37 13.38
C ASN A 276 -20.91 25.39 12.28
N ILE A 277 -20.54 24.16 12.65
CA ILE A 277 -20.18 23.11 11.68
C ILE A 277 -21.39 22.76 10.81
N VAL A 278 -22.57 22.55 11.41
CA VAL A 278 -23.81 22.22 10.70
C VAL A 278 -24.23 23.35 9.75
N ALA A 279 -24.15 24.61 10.18
CA ALA A 279 -24.45 25.76 9.34
C ALA A 279 -23.54 25.78 8.09
N LYS A 280 -22.23 25.62 8.27
CA LYS A 280 -21.27 25.53 7.16
C LYS A 280 -21.54 24.34 6.24
N MET A 281 -21.95 23.19 6.79
CA MET A 281 -22.37 22.04 5.97
C MET A 281 -23.60 22.41 5.12
N LYS A 282 -24.60 23.06 5.71
CA LYS A 282 -25.84 23.45 5.02
C LYS A 282 -25.56 24.37 3.83
N ASP A 283 -24.74 25.39 4.03
CA ASP A 283 -24.37 26.34 2.97
C ASP A 283 -23.59 25.63 1.84
N MET A 284 -22.52 24.90 2.20
CA MET A 284 -21.66 24.21 1.24
C MET A 284 -22.43 23.14 0.43
N PHE A 285 -23.26 22.32 1.09
CA PHE A 285 -24.09 21.33 0.38
C PHE A 285 -25.19 22.00 -0.44
N GLY A 286 -25.70 23.15 -0.02
CA GLY A 286 -26.67 23.94 -0.78
C GLY A 286 -26.10 24.44 -2.11
N GLU A 287 -24.95 25.12 -2.05
CA GLU A 287 -24.26 25.66 -3.24
C GLU A 287 -23.89 24.55 -4.24
N LEU A 288 -23.33 23.45 -3.74
CA LEU A 288 -22.90 22.33 -4.60
C LEU A 288 -24.09 21.55 -5.18
N PHE A 289 -25.21 21.47 -4.46
CA PHE A 289 -26.42 20.84 -4.98
C PHE A 289 -26.97 21.61 -6.18
N GLU A 290 -27.17 22.91 -6.04
CA GLU A 290 -27.64 23.76 -7.16
C GLU A 290 -26.67 23.73 -8.34
N GLN A 291 -25.36 23.65 -8.08
CA GLN A 291 -24.35 23.66 -9.12
C GLN A 291 -24.21 22.33 -9.87
N TYR A 292 -24.39 21.20 -9.20
CA TYR A 292 -23.97 19.88 -9.72
C TYR A 292 -25.01 18.76 -9.63
N CYS A 293 -25.94 18.81 -8.66
CA CYS A 293 -26.81 17.67 -8.34
C CYS A 293 -28.30 17.97 -8.48
N LYS A 294 -28.66 19.16 -8.99
CA LYS A 294 -30.04 19.60 -9.21
C LYS A 294 -30.87 18.66 -10.08
N TYR A 295 -30.24 18.03 -11.07
CA TYR A 295 -30.86 17.14 -12.05
C TYR A 295 -30.26 15.73 -12.01
N SER A 296 -30.93 14.75 -12.63
CA SER A 296 -30.41 13.38 -12.74
C SER A 296 -29.19 13.33 -13.66
N PHE A 297 -28.22 12.49 -13.31
CA PHE A 297 -27.03 12.29 -14.14
C PHE A 297 -27.33 11.33 -15.27
N LYS A 298 -26.85 11.59 -16.48
CA LYS A 298 -26.95 10.64 -17.59
C LYS A 298 -25.70 10.63 -18.46
N THR A 299 -25.23 9.45 -18.81
CA THR A 299 -24.17 9.24 -19.80
C THR A 299 -24.72 9.34 -21.23
N GLU A 300 -24.06 10.08 -22.12
CA GLU A 300 -24.46 10.14 -23.54
C GLU A 300 -24.37 8.76 -24.23
N ASP A 301 -25.36 8.43 -25.08
CA ASP A 301 -25.54 7.13 -25.77
C ASP A 301 -24.34 6.68 -26.63
N THR A 302 -23.38 7.57 -26.91
CA THR A 302 -22.12 7.25 -27.61
C THR A 302 -21.13 6.45 -26.74
N LEU A 303 -21.40 6.32 -25.44
CA LEU A 303 -20.64 5.49 -24.51
C LEU A 303 -21.29 4.09 -24.41
N ASP A 304 -21.19 3.36 -25.52
CA ASP A 304 -21.74 2.01 -25.81
C ASP A 304 -22.28 1.22 -24.60
N ALA A 305 -23.61 1.29 -24.41
CA ALA A 305 -24.34 0.79 -23.24
C ALA A 305 -24.26 -0.74 -23.03
N ARG A 306 -23.69 -1.50 -23.97
CA ARG A 306 -23.60 -2.98 -23.88
C ARG A 306 -22.22 -3.50 -23.49
N GLN A 307 -21.22 -2.64 -23.25
CA GLN A 307 -19.85 -3.07 -22.95
C GLN A 307 -19.09 -2.36 -21.81
N TYR A 308 -19.55 -1.27 -21.19
CA TYR A 308 -18.60 -0.42 -20.43
C TYR A 308 -19.06 0.07 -19.05
N ARG A 309 -18.55 -0.58 -17.99
CA ARG A 309 -18.24 0.15 -16.75
C ARG A 309 -17.17 1.19 -17.10
N ASN A 310 -17.52 2.47 -17.15
CA ASN A 310 -16.51 3.53 -17.26
C ASN A 310 -15.92 3.77 -15.88
N PHE A 311 -14.59 3.83 -15.77
CA PHE A 311 -13.89 4.01 -14.51
C PHE A 311 -13.13 5.33 -14.44
N LEU A 312 -13.13 5.95 -13.27
CA LEU A 312 -12.24 7.07 -12.94
C LEU A 312 -11.39 6.68 -11.74
N PHE A 313 -10.07 6.79 -11.89
CA PHE A 313 -9.12 6.50 -10.83
C PHE A 313 -8.52 7.80 -10.29
N ASN A 314 -8.34 7.87 -8.97
CA ASN A 314 -7.71 9.02 -8.32
C ASN A 314 -6.83 8.55 -7.16
N ASP A 315 -5.53 8.76 -7.29
CA ASP A 315 -4.49 8.50 -6.28
C ASP A 315 -4.00 9.82 -5.63
N GLY A 316 -4.63 10.95 -5.91
CA GLY A 316 -4.09 12.29 -5.65
C GLY A 316 -3.68 13.00 -6.94
N GLN A 317 -3.61 12.27 -8.05
CA GLN A 317 -3.76 12.77 -9.41
C GLN A 317 -4.96 12.05 -10.04
N TYR A 318 -5.81 12.78 -10.76
CA TYR A 318 -6.90 12.12 -11.47
C TYR A 318 -6.36 11.43 -12.71
N LEU A 319 -6.37 10.10 -12.67
CA LEU A 319 -6.04 9.23 -13.78
C LEU A 319 -7.34 8.75 -14.40
N GLN A 320 -7.70 9.38 -15.50
CA GLN A 320 -8.80 8.92 -16.31
C GLN A 320 -8.36 7.69 -17.11
N VAL A 321 -9.12 6.61 -16.94
CA VAL A 321 -8.75 5.26 -17.37
C VAL A 321 -9.06 5.00 -18.85
N LYS A 322 -9.94 5.79 -19.48
CA LYS A 322 -10.19 5.73 -20.93
C LYS A 322 -9.42 6.81 -21.69
N GLU A 323 -9.18 6.56 -22.98
CA GLU A 323 -8.52 7.47 -23.93
C GLU A 323 -9.17 8.87 -23.98
N ASN A 324 -10.47 8.96 -23.70
CA ASN A 324 -11.20 10.22 -23.70
C ASN A 324 -11.44 10.76 -22.28
N LYS A 325 -11.21 12.05 -22.11
CA LYS A 325 -11.56 12.77 -20.88
C LYS A 325 -13.09 12.85 -20.74
N LEU A 326 -13.60 12.72 -19.52
CA LEU A 326 -15.03 12.81 -19.23
C LEU A 326 -15.33 14.19 -18.67
N TYR A 327 -16.38 14.78 -19.22
CA TYR A 327 -16.83 16.11 -18.87
C TYR A 327 -18.29 16.07 -18.43
N TYR A 328 -18.63 17.07 -17.64
CA TYR A 328 -19.93 17.35 -17.08
C TYR A 328 -20.45 18.65 -17.69
N TYR A 329 -21.70 18.62 -18.14
CA TYR A 329 -22.45 19.82 -18.47
C TYR A 329 -23.91 19.68 -18.05
N VAL A 330 -24.58 20.81 -17.90
CA VAL A 330 -26.00 20.88 -17.54
C VAL A 330 -26.77 21.23 -18.80
N ASP A 331 -27.77 20.42 -19.13
CA ASP A 331 -28.79 20.78 -20.10
C ASP A 331 -30.03 21.26 -19.33
N GLU A 332 -30.20 22.59 -19.27
CA GLU A 332 -31.34 23.22 -18.60
C GLU A 332 -32.67 23.00 -19.36
N GLN A 333 -32.64 22.67 -20.65
CA GLN A 333 -33.86 22.42 -21.43
C GLN A 333 -34.41 21.03 -21.12
N SER A 334 -33.55 20.00 -21.17
CA SER A 334 -33.94 18.63 -20.84
C SER A 334 -33.93 18.34 -19.34
N LYS A 335 -33.35 19.23 -18.54
CA LYS A 335 -33.16 19.07 -17.08
C LYS A 335 -32.36 17.82 -16.75
N VAL A 336 -31.22 17.66 -17.42
CA VAL A 336 -30.32 16.51 -17.27
C VAL A 336 -28.89 16.99 -17.05
N ASN A 337 -28.20 16.32 -16.14
CA ASN A 337 -26.77 16.45 -15.91
C ASN A 337 -26.01 15.45 -16.79
N TRP A 338 -25.47 15.90 -17.93
CA TRP A 338 -24.85 15.00 -18.90
C TRP A 338 -23.39 14.70 -18.58
N ILE A 339 -23.01 13.45 -18.83
CA ILE A 339 -21.64 12.95 -18.82
C ILE A 339 -21.25 12.61 -20.26
N THR A 340 -20.28 13.35 -20.79
CA THR A 340 -19.82 13.25 -22.18
C THR A 340 -18.32 13.09 -22.28
N THR A 341 -17.84 12.64 -23.44
CA THR A 341 -16.42 12.71 -23.80
C THR A 341 -16.06 13.96 -24.59
N ASN A 342 -17.05 14.74 -25.02
CA ASN A 342 -16.83 15.95 -25.80
C ASN A 342 -16.38 17.11 -24.91
N ASN A 343 -15.22 17.67 -25.24
CA ASN A 343 -14.69 18.88 -24.62
C ASN A 343 -15.08 20.08 -25.49
N ASP A 344 -16.28 20.62 -25.28
CA ASP A 344 -16.81 21.75 -26.07
C ASP A 344 -16.03 23.05 -25.80
N ASN A 345 -14.82 23.14 -26.35
CA ASN A 345 -13.87 24.26 -26.24
C ASN A 345 -13.67 24.80 -24.80
N GLY A 346 -13.79 23.92 -23.78
CA GLY A 346 -13.60 24.27 -22.38
C GLY A 346 -14.83 24.78 -21.62
N GLN A 347 -16.03 24.78 -22.23
CA GLN A 347 -17.28 25.09 -21.52
C GLN A 347 -17.69 23.97 -20.56
N ASN A 348 -17.45 22.71 -20.96
CA ASN A 348 -17.79 21.55 -20.15
C ASN A 348 -16.77 21.37 -19.00
N LYS A 349 -17.25 21.12 -17.78
CA LYS A 349 -16.39 20.99 -16.61
C LYS A 349 -15.81 19.58 -16.55
N PRO A 350 -14.53 19.38 -16.20
CA PRO A 350 -13.99 18.04 -15.98
C PRO A 350 -14.78 17.29 -14.90
N LEU A 351 -15.23 16.06 -15.18
CA LEU A 351 -16.03 15.27 -14.23
C LEU A 351 -15.27 15.01 -12.92
N THR A 352 -13.94 14.96 -13.00
CA THR A 352 -13.03 14.83 -11.86
C THR A 352 -13.12 16.00 -10.88
N GLU A 353 -13.33 17.23 -11.37
CA GLU A 353 -13.55 18.41 -10.54
C GLU A 353 -14.87 18.29 -9.78
N VAL A 354 -15.94 17.89 -10.47
CA VAL A 354 -17.28 17.71 -9.89
C VAL A 354 -17.23 16.68 -8.77
N PHE A 355 -16.73 15.48 -9.05
CA PHE A 355 -16.62 14.41 -8.06
C PHE A 355 -15.67 14.79 -6.91
N GLY A 356 -14.61 15.54 -7.20
CA GLY A 356 -13.71 16.09 -6.18
C GLY A 356 -14.43 17.01 -5.18
N LYS A 357 -15.27 17.92 -5.67
CA LYS A 357 -16.05 18.83 -4.82
C LYS A 357 -17.11 18.09 -4.00
N LEU A 358 -17.87 17.19 -4.62
CA LEU A 358 -18.89 16.39 -3.91
C LEU A 358 -18.25 15.52 -2.81
N ASN A 359 -17.16 14.84 -3.12
CA ASN A 359 -16.42 14.06 -2.11
C ASN A 359 -15.77 14.94 -1.03
N GLY A 360 -15.30 16.13 -1.38
CA GLY A 360 -14.79 17.09 -0.41
C GLY A 360 -15.85 17.49 0.62
N ALA A 361 -17.07 17.75 0.14
CA ALA A 361 -18.22 18.04 1.01
C ALA A 361 -18.60 16.85 1.89
N ILE A 362 -18.65 15.63 1.34
CA ILE A 362 -18.90 14.41 2.12
C ILE A 362 -17.81 14.18 3.17
N GLU A 363 -16.53 14.35 2.85
CA GLU A 363 -15.44 14.20 3.83
C GLU A 363 -15.51 15.26 4.94
N TYR A 364 -15.89 16.50 4.63
CA TYR A 364 -16.17 17.52 5.63
C TYR A 364 -17.35 17.12 6.51
N PHE A 365 -18.42 16.58 5.91
CA PHE A 365 -19.58 16.05 6.62
C PHE A 365 -19.18 14.93 7.59
N VAL A 366 -18.46 13.90 7.12
CA VAL A 366 -17.97 12.77 7.94
C VAL A 366 -17.16 13.28 9.14
N ARG A 367 -16.25 14.24 8.94
CA ARG A 367 -15.43 14.81 10.03
C ARG A 367 -16.27 15.59 11.04
N GLY A 368 -17.21 16.39 10.57
CA GLY A 368 -18.11 17.12 11.45
C GLY A 368 -19.02 16.18 12.23
N MET A 369 -19.52 15.11 11.60
CA MET A 369 -20.27 14.07 12.30
C MET A 369 -19.44 13.33 13.34
N ALA A 370 -18.15 13.10 13.09
CA ALA A 370 -17.27 12.53 14.11
C ALA A 370 -17.13 13.45 15.33
N TYR A 371 -17.06 14.77 15.10
CA TYR A 371 -17.05 15.76 16.17
C TYR A 371 -18.38 15.79 16.94
N ILE A 372 -19.52 15.90 16.24
CA ILE A 372 -20.87 15.89 16.83
C ILE A 372 -21.09 14.62 17.66
N THR A 373 -20.72 13.46 17.12
CA THR A 373 -20.79 12.19 17.85
C THR A 373 -19.93 12.22 19.10
N SER A 374 -18.75 12.84 19.06
CA SER A 374 -17.87 12.97 20.24
C SER A 374 -18.48 13.88 21.31
N VAL A 375 -19.17 14.96 20.91
CA VAL A 375 -19.91 15.85 21.83
C VAL A 375 -21.05 15.07 22.49
N TYR A 376 -21.88 14.40 21.70
CA TYR A 376 -22.99 13.61 22.23
C TYR A 376 -22.50 12.46 23.13
N PHE A 377 -21.47 11.72 22.71
CA PHE A 377 -20.87 10.66 23.53
C PHE A 377 -20.42 11.20 24.88
N LYS A 378 -19.76 12.36 24.93
CA LYS A 378 -19.35 12.98 26.22
C LYS A 378 -20.55 13.37 27.09
N SER A 379 -21.68 13.79 26.51
CA SER A 379 -22.86 14.19 27.29
C SER A 379 -23.66 13.01 27.85
N VAL A 380 -23.60 11.81 27.22
CA VAL A 380 -24.36 10.62 27.66
C VAL A 380 -23.51 9.49 28.24
N ALA A 381 -22.19 9.52 28.10
CA ALA A 381 -21.30 8.43 28.55
C ALA A 381 -21.42 8.13 30.05
N ASN A 382 -21.63 9.16 30.88
CA ASN A 382 -21.71 9.00 32.34
C ASN A 382 -23.08 8.50 32.84
N SER A 383 -24.13 8.48 32.02
CA SER A 383 -25.51 8.21 32.47
C SER A 383 -26.14 6.93 31.91
N ARG A 384 -25.64 6.39 30.79
CA ARG A 384 -26.30 5.26 30.08
C ARG A 384 -25.36 4.14 29.59
N ASN A 385 -24.07 4.17 29.94
CA ASN A 385 -23.06 3.21 29.44
C ASN A 385 -23.10 3.00 27.90
N LEU A 386 -23.51 4.01 27.14
CA LEU A 386 -23.59 3.94 25.69
C LEU A 386 -22.20 4.02 25.08
N THR A 387 -21.92 3.18 24.08
CA THR A 387 -20.67 3.26 23.33
C THR A 387 -20.71 4.40 22.31
N TYR A 388 -19.54 4.87 21.86
CA TYR A 388 -19.47 5.81 20.73
C TYR A 388 -20.19 5.27 19.48
N SER A 389 -20.09 3.96 19.24
CA SER A 389 -20.78 3.27 18.14
C SER A 389 -22.30 3.36 18.29
N ASN A 390 -22.84 3.17 19.50
CA ASN A 390 -24.26 3.35 19.74
C ASN A 390 -24.68 4.80 19.52
N CYS A 391 -23.88 5.75 20.00
CA CYS A 391 -24.13 7.18 19.81
C CYS A 391 -24.17 7.56 18.32
N LEU A 392 -23.20 7.09 17.54
CA LEU A 392 -23.16 7.31 16.10
C LEU A 392 -24.38 6.70 15.39
N HIS A 393 -24.72 5.45 15.71
CA HIS A 393 -25.91 4.80 15.16
C HIS A 393 -27.18 5.58 15.46
N SER A 394 -27.35 6.06 16.71
CA SER A 394 -28.49 6.88 17.09
C SER A 394 -28.56 8.16 16.27
N ILE A 395 -27.44 8.85 16.10
CA ILE A 395 -27.37 10.10 15.33
C ILE A 395 -27.70 9.85 13.86
N LEU A 396 -27.07 8.85 13.21
CA LEU A 396 -27.35 8.54 11.81
C LEU A 396 -28.79 8.07 11.57
N LYS A 397 -29.40 7.40 12.55
CA LYS A 397 -30.80 6.97 12.47
C LYS A 397 -31.78 8.16 12.42
N VAL A 398 -31.45 9.29 13.04
CA VAL A 398 -32.24 10.53 12.95
C VAL A 398 -32.24 11.10 11.53
N MET A 399 -31.21 10.80 10.73
CA MET A 399 -31.09 11.33 9.38
C MET A 399 -31.99 10.63 8.35
N HIS A 400 -32.59 9.48 8.68
CA HIS A 400 -33.47 8.71 7.79
C HIS A 400 -32.85 8.38 6.41
N LEU A 401 -31.53 8.18 6.36
CA LEU A 401 -30.83 7.80 5.13
C LEU A 401 -31.15 6.35 4.74
N ASP A 402 -30.95 5.99 3.47
CA ASP A 402 -31.03 4.59 3.05
C ASP A 402 -29.95 3.72 3.70
N ASN A 403 -30.15 2.41 3.73
CA ASN A 403 -29.27 1.47 4.42
C ASN A 403 -27.82 1.55 3.93
N GLN A 404 -27.61 1.67 2.61
CA GLN A 404 -26.27 1.72 2.03
C GLN A 404 -25.53 3.01 2.42
N SER A 405 -26.22 4.16 2.36
CA SER A 405 -25.69 5.45 2.82
C SER A 405 -25.36 5.43 4.32
N ASN A 406 -26.25 4.85 5.14
CA ASN A 406 -26.04 4.72 6.59
C ASN A 406 -24.84 3.84 6.93
N GLU A 407 -24.73 2.66 6.32
CA GLU A 407 -23.60 1.75 6.57
C GLU A 407 -22.28 2.38 6.13
N TYR A 408 -22.23 3.02 4.96
CA TYR A 408 -21.06 3.73 4.48
C TYR A 408 -20.61 4.82 5.46
N LEU A 409 -21.50 5.73 5.85
CA LEU A 409 -21.19 6.83 6.76
C LEU A 409 -20.76 6.30 8.13
N PHE A 410 -21.46 5.30 8.65
CA PHE A 410 -21.14 4.69 9.93
C PHE A 410 -19.71 4.12 9.92
N ASN A 411 -19.37 3.29 8.93
CA ASN A 411 -18.06 2.67 8.81
C ASN A 411 -16.97 3.73 8.57
N ARG A 412 -17.23 4.73 7.72
CA ARG A 412 -16.28 5.81 7.44
C ARG A 412 -16.01 6.69 8.66
N ILE A 413 -17.03 7.08 9.41
CA ILE A 413 -16.89 7.91 10.62
C ILE A 413 -16.13 7.13 11.72
N LEU A 414 -16.43 5.85 11.90
CA LEU A 414 -15.65 4.99 12.81
C LEU A 414 -14.17 4.90 12.38
N SER A 415 -13.92 4.75 11.08
CA SER A 415 -12.54 4.66 10.55
C SER A 415 -11.70 5.91 10.83
N LEU A 416 -12.29 7.10 10.92
CA LEU A 416 -11.53 8.31 11.26
C LEU A 416 -10.93 8.26 12.66
N ARG A 417 -11.60 7.60 13.62
CA ARG A 417 -11.04 7.38 14.96
C ARG A 417 -9.92 6.36 14.94
N THR A 418 -9.99 5.38 14.06
CA THR A 418 -8.98 4.32 13.92
C THR A 418 -7.71 4.82 13.23
N GLU A 419 -7.83 5.78 12.31
CA GLU A 419 -6.71 6.39 11.58
C GLU A 419 -5.95 7.46 12.40
N GLY A 420 -6.30 7.71 13.66
CA GLY A 420 -5.68 8.78 14.48
C GLY A 420 -5.86 10.22 13.94
N LYS A 421 -6.52 10.40 12.79
CA LYS A 421 -6.63 11.66 12.04
C LYS A 421 -7.55 12.70 12.67
N VAL A 422 -8.28 12.36 13.74
CA VAL A 422 -9.22 13.28 14.42
C VAL A 422 -8.51 14.47 15.08
N LYS A 423 -7.25 14.32 15.51
CA LYS A 423 -6.59 15.37 16.32
C LYS A 423 -5.99 16.54 15.53
N ASN A 424 -5.62 16.38 14.25
CA ASN A 424 -4.78 17.39 13.55
C ASN A 424 -5.31 17.93 12.20
N SER A 425 -6.53 17.61 11.75
CA SER A 425 -6.84 17.72 10.32
C SER A 425 -8.01 18.61 9.88
N LEU A 426 -8.39 19.62 10.68
CA LEU A 426 -9.22 20.73 10.18
C LEU A 426 -8.40 21.80 9.43
N LYS A 427 -7.07 21.68 9.35
CA LYS A 427 -6.24 22.54 8.48
C LYS A 427 -6.22 21.95 7.06
N SER A 428 -7.10 22.43 6.20
CA SER A 428 -7.26 22.03 4.78
C SER A 428 -6.11 22.49 3.85
N GLN A 429 -4.91 22.74 4.37
CA GLN A 429 -3.90 23.61 3.72
C GLN A 429 -2.46 23.02 3.70
N SER A 430 -2.29 21.71 3.81
CA SER A 430 -0.95 21.08 3.80
C SER A 430 -0.41 20.91 2.38
N LEU A 431 0.82 21.37 2.15
CA LEU A 431 1.61 21.16 0.93
C LEU A 431 2.35 19.83 0.88
N ALA A 432 2.33 19.07 1.98
CA ALA A 432 2.96 17.76 2.10
C ALA A 432 2.50 16.87 0.94
N VAL A 433 3.47 16.44 0.13
CA VAL A 433 3.32 15.33 -0.80
C VAL A 433 3.23 14.07 0.06
N ARG A 434 2.04 13.83 0.58
CA ARG A 434 1.74 12.57 1.23
C ARG A 434 1.90 11.46 0.21
N ASN A 435 2.73 10.49 0.53
CA ASN A 435 2.78 9.23 -0.19
C ASN A 435 1.38 8.61 -0.24
N LEU A 436 1.11 7.87 -1.32
CA LEU A 436 -0.12 7.08 -1.45
C LEU A 436 -0.35 6.15 -0.28
N TYR A 437 0.72 5.77 0.42
CA TYR A 437 0.62 4.86 1.54
C TYR A 437 -0.34 5.39 2.61
N SER A 438 -0.32 6.68 2.93
CA SER A 438 -1.20 7.28 3.97
C SER A 438 -2.55 7.80 3.48
N THR A 439 -2.73 7.94 2.16
CA THR A 439 -3.92 8.53 1.54
C THR A 439 -4.78 7.55 0.74
N GLY A 440 -4.20 6.41 0.35
CA GLY A 440 -4.83 5.39 -0.48
C GLY A 440 -5.26 5.93 -1.84
N PHE A 441 -6.34 5.35 -2.39
CA PHE A 441 -6.88 5.73 -3.69
C PHE A 441 -8.40 5.61 -3.75
N LYS A 442 -8.98 6.24 -4.77
CA LYS A 442 -10.42 6.32 -5.03
C LYS A 442 -10.72 5.82 -6.44
N LEU A 443 -11.83 5.10 -6.58
CA LEU A 443 -12.33 4.57 -7.83
C LEU A 443 -13.80 4.94 -7.99
N TYR A 444 -14.18 5.44 -9.15
CA TYR A 444 -15.58 5.67 -9.51
C TYR A 444 -15.93 4.75 -10.67
N SER A 445 -17.10 4.12 -10.63
CA SER A 445 -17.65 3.30 -11.69
C SER A 445 -19.00 3.84 -12.08
N LEU A 446 -19.18 4.15 -13.37
CA LEU A 446 -20.45 4.61 -13.94
C LEU A 446 -21.24 3.42 -14.47
N PHE A 447 -22.50 3.32 -14.07
CA PHE A 447 -23.40 2.22 -14.42
C PHE A 447 -24.69 2.74 -15.03
N ASP A 448 -24.95 2.31 -16.26
CA ASP A 448 -26.22 2.44 -16.95
C ASP A 448 -26.74 1.02 -17.26
N GLY A 449 -28.02 0.79 -17.00
CA GLY A 449 -28.72 -0.48 -17.15
C GLY A 449 -30.23 -0.24 -17.26
N ASP A 450 -30.99 -1.30 -17.50
CA ASP A 450 -32.43 -1.16 -17.80
C ASP A 450 -33.21 -0.56 -16.63
N ASP A 451 -32.89 -0.97 -15.39
CA ASP A 451 -33.54 -0.49 -14.17
C ASP A 451 -33.16 0.96 -13.77
N ASN A 452 -32.15 1.55 -14.41
CA ASN A 452 -31.73 2.94 -14.22
C ASN A 452 -31.59 3.69 -15.55
N ALA A 453 -32.43 3.38 -16.55
CA ALA A 453 -32.35 4.00 -17.87
C ALA A 453 -32.38 5.54 -17.87
N LEU A 454 -33.03 6.18 -16.90
CA LEU A 454 -33.13 7.64 -16.75
C LEU A 454 -32.04 8.26 -15.85
N ASN A 455 -31.14 7.44 -15.27
CA ASN A 455 -30.09 7.92 -14.38
C ASN A 455 -28.84 7.02 -14.39
N THR A 456 -27.67 7.60 -14.52
CA THR A 456 -26.40 6.88 -14.36
C THR A 456 -26.04 6.75 -12.89
N ASP A 457 -25.88 5.52 -12.42
CA ASP A 457 -25.39 5.26 -11.07
C ASP A 457 -23.87 5.45 -11.00
N ILE A 458 -23.43 6.34 -10.10
CA ILE A 458 -22.02 6.67 -9.90
C ILE A 458 -21.55 6.00 -8.62
N MET A 459 -21.04 4.77 -8.75
CA MET A 459 -20.55 4.00 -7.63
C MET A 459 -19.15 4.45 -7.24
N PHE A 460 -18.99 4.84 -5.98
CA PHE A 460 -17.75 5.28 -5.36
C PHE A 460 -17.18 4.18 -4.48
N TYR A 461 -15.87 3.96 -4.66
CA TYR A 461 -15.08 3.04 -3.87
C TYR A 461 -13.81 3.72 -3.38
N GLN A 462 -13.33 3.30 -2.21
CA GLN A 462 -12.16 3.91 -1.58
C GLN A 462 -11.33 2.90 -0.81
N VAL A 463 -10.04 2.89 -1.12
CA VAL A 463 -8.99 2.34 -0.26
C VAL A 463 -8.41 3.51 0.53
N PRO A 464 -8.47 3.51 1.88
CA PRO A 464 -8.08 4.68 2.68
C PRO A 464 -6.57 4.86 2.84
N TYR A 465 -5.80 3.78 2.73
CA TYR A 465 -4.35 3.72 2.89
C TYR A 465 -3.82 2.38 2.38
N PHE A 466 -2.50 2.23 2.27
CA PHE A 466 -1.83 0.98 1.88
C PHE A 466 -1.29 0.26 3.14
N PRO A 467 -1.00 -1.05 3.05
CA PRO A 467 -0.47 -1.85 4.14
C PRO A 467 0.67 -1.24 4.95
N GLU A 468 1.57 -0.48 4.31
CA GLU A 468 2.71 0.14 4.97
C GLU A 468 2.30 1.22 5.98
N TYR A 469 1.21 1.96 5.73
CA TYR A 469 0.73 2.95 6.69
C TYR A 469 0.12 2.29 7.92
N PHE A 470 -0.62 1.19 7.74
CA PHE A 470 -1.09 0.37 8.85
C PHE A 470 0.07 -0.13 9.70
N LEU A 471 1.13 -0.65 9.07
CA LEU A 471 2.30 -1.14 9.77
C LEU A 471 3.07 -0.01 10.47
N TYR A 472 3.20 1.17 9.85
CA TYR A 472 3.75 2.36 10.48
C TYR A 472 2.95 2.77 11.74
N GLU A 473 1.61 2.81 11.67
CA GLU A 473 0.77 3.11 12.83
C GLU A 473 0.95 2.08 13.94
N LEU A 474 1.08 0.81 13.58
CA LEU A 474 1.32 -0.28 14.53
C LEU A 474 2.67 -0.12 15.22
N CYS A 475 3.74 0.09 14.45
CA CYS A 475 5.11 0.26 14.93
C CYS A 475 5.31 1.58 15.68
N SER A 476 4.45 2.58 15.47
CA SER A 476 4.48 3.84 16.23
C SER A 476 3.89 3.67 17.64
N LYS A 477 3.04 2.68 17.85
CA LYS A 477 2.38 2.40 19.14
C LYS A 477 2.99 1.22 19.88
N SER A 478 3.54 0.24 19.18
CA SER A 478 3.97 -1.05 19.71
C SER A 478 5.31 -1.48 19.11
N LEU A 479 6.03 -2.37 19.81
CA LEU A 479 7.25 -2.96 19.29
C LEU A 479 6.89 -4.16 18.41
N VAL A 480 7.23 -4.09 17.13
CA VAL A 480 6.98 -5.16 16.15
C VAL A 480 8.29 -5.84 15.80
N ILE A 481 8.32 -7.17 15.94
CA ILE A 481 9.44 -8.03 15.57
C ILE A 481 8.97 -8.94 14.44
N GLY A 482 9.36 -8.60 13.22
CA GLY A 482 9.02 -9.33 12.00
C GLY A 482 10.10 -10.36 11.65
N ILE A 483 9.68 -11.59 11.36
CA ILE A 483 10.59 -12.73 11.20
C ILE A 483 10.23 -13.47 9.93
N SER A 484 11.15 -13.56 8.99
CA SER A 484 10.97 -14.31 7.75
C SER A 484 12.33 -14.69 7.15
N ALA A 485 12.32 -15.60 6.17
CA ALA A 485 13.54 -15.85 5.38
C ALA A 485 13.86 -14.66 4.46
N THR A 486 12.86 -13.83 4.17
CA THR A 486 12.86 -12.76 3.17
C THR A 486 12.46 -11.41 3.75
N ALA A 487 12.49 -11.24 5.09
CA ALA A 487 11.94 -10.07 5.78
C ALA A 487 12.61 -8.75 5.34
N THR A 488 13.91 -8.77 5.03
CA THR A 488 14.64 -7.58 4.53
C THR A 488 14.87 -7.58 3.01
N VAL A 489 14.31 -8.51 2.24
CA VAL A 489 14.49 -8.52 0.77
C VAL A 489 13.78 -7.31 0.16
N PRO A 490 14.47 -6.48 -0.64
CA PRO A 490 13.88 -5.27 -1.23
C PRO A 490 12.92 -5.66 -2.37
N SER A 491 11.62 -5.77 -2.06
CA SER A 491 10.56 -5.96 -3.06
C SER A 491 9.24 -5.38 -2.56
N VAL A 492 8.65 -4.48 -3.32
CA VAL A 492 7.33 -3.90 -2.98
C VAL A 492 6.15 -4.75 -3.45
N LEU A 493 6.40 -5.84 -4.18
CA LEU A 493 5.36 -6.76 -4.67
C LEU A 493 5.19 -8.04 -3.83
N ASN A 494 6.23 -8.43 -3.08
CA ASN A 494 6.19 -9.57 -2.15
C ASN A 494 6.30 -9.14 -0.68
N ASN A 495 6.91 -7.99 -0.41
CA ASN A 495 7.15 -7.48 0.93
C ASN A 495 6.64 -6.03 1.05
N TYR A 496 6.64 -5.48 2.25
CA TYR A 496 6.36 -4.05 2.50
C TYR A 496 7.45 -3.16 1.88
N ASP A 497 7.11 -1.91 1.54
CA ASP A 497 8.14 -0.92 1.20
C ASP A 497 8.97 -0.54 2.45
N LEU A 498 10.08 -1.25 2.65
CA LEU A 498 10.98 -1.05 3.78
C LEU A 498 11.63 0.34 3.78
N ASN A 499 11.85 0.94 2.60
CA ASN A 499 12.42 2.30 2.53
C ASN A 499 11.43 3.32 3.06
N TYR A 500 10.16 3.17 2.73
CA TYR A 500 9.10 4.00 3.29
C TYR A 500 9.01 3.83 4.81
N LEU A 501 9.03 2.59 5.32
CA LEU A 501 8.98 2.34 6.76
C LEU A 501 10.21 2.92 7.49
N GLN A 502 11.41 2.77 6.93
CA GLN A 502 12.64 3.33 7.49
C GLN A 502 12.58 4.87 7.54
N MET A 503 12.09 5.51 6.47
CA MET A 503 11.92 6.96 6.42
C MET A 503 10.91 7.46 7.48
N MET A 504 9.80 6.75 7.66
CA MET A 504 8.75 7.16 8.60
C MET A 504 9.07 6.85 10.06
N LEU A 505 9.70 5.71 10.34
CA LEU A 505 10.03 5.29 11.70
C LEU A 505 11.36 5.87 12.19
N LYS A 506 12.24 6.32 11.29
CA LYS A 506 13.56 6.90 11.60
C LYS A 506 14.37 6.00 12.55
N ASP A 507 14.70 6.50 13.74
CA ASP A 507 15.43 5.83 14.82
C ASP A 507 14.69 4.59 15.38
N LYS A 508 13.39 4.48 15.15
CA LYS A 508 12.55 3.34 15.56
C LYS A 508 12.51 2.21 14.53
N PHE A 509 13.19 2.34 13.39
CA PHE A 509 13.48 1.24 12.50
C PHE A 509 14.80 0.60 12.92
N TYR A 510 14.73 -0.45 13.72
CA TYR A 510 15.89 -1.10 14.30
C TYR A 510 16.59 -2.01 13.28
N GLN A 511 17.87 -1.76 13.06
CA GLN A 511 18.73 -2.59 12.22
C GLN A 511 19.58 -3.52 13.08
N LEU A 512 19.81 -4.73 12.59
CA LEU A 512 20.76 -5.64 13.21
C LEU A 512 22.17 -5.06 13.08
N LYS A 513 22.94 -5.11 14.17
CA LYS A 513 24.35 -4.70 14.22
C LYS A 513 25.23 -5.82 13.65
N ASP A 514 26.46 -5.50 13.27
CA ASP A 514 27.38 -6.46 12.64
C ASP A 514 27.59 -7.74 13.48
N TYR A 515 27.75 -7.61 14.80
CA TYR A 515 27.91 -8.78 15.69
C TYR A 515 26.64 -9.66 15.74
N HIS A 516 25.44 -9.11 15.53
CA HIS A 516 24.23 -9.92 15.40
C HIS A 516 24.29 -10.79 14.15
N HIS A 517 24.75 -10.23 13.04
CA HIS A 517 24.93 -10.98 11.79
C HIS A 517 25.98 -12.08 11.93
N GLU A 518 27.11 -11.79 12.59
CA GLU A 518 28.14 -12.79 12.89
C GLU A 518 27.59 -13.93 13.74
N HIS A 519 26.89 -13.63 14.84
CA HIS A 519 26.30 -14.64 15.72
C HIS A 519 25.26 -15.52 14.99
N LEU A 520 24.40 -14.91 14.18
CA LEU A 520 23.43 -15.67 13.35
C LEU A 520 24.15 -16.57 12.34
N LYS A 521 25.24 -16.11 11.75
CA LYS A 521 26.06 -16.89 10.81
C LYS A 521 26.78 -18.04 11.48
N GLU A 522 27.35 -17.84 12.67
CA GLU A 522 27.94 -18.91 13.48
C GLU A 522 26.92 -19.99 13.83
N LYS A 523 25.72 -19.58 14.27
CA LYS A 523 24.65 -20.53 14.57
C LYS A 523 24.20 -21.29 13.33
N SER A 524 24.10 -20.61 12.19
CA SER A 524 23.80 -21.22 10.90
C SER A 524 24.84 -22.28 10.54
N ASN A 525 26.14 -21.95 10.65
CA ASN A 525 27.25 -22.87 10.38
C ASN A 525 27.20 -24.13 11.26
N GLN A 526 26.84 -24.00 12.54
CA GLN A 526 26.64 -25.15 13.43
C GLN A 526 25.50 -26.06 12.97
N LEU A 527 24.40 -25.48 12.47
CA LEU A 527 23.24 -26.25 11.99
C LEU A 527 23.48 -26.98 10.67
N ILE A 528 24.49 -26.55 9.90
CA ILE A 528 24.84 -27.14 8.61
C ILE A 528 26.18 -27.91 8.63
N GLN A 529 26.78 -28.14 9.80
CA GLN A 529 28.13 -28.71 9.90
C GLN A 529 28.28 -30.07 9.22
N GLY A 530 27.23 -30.90 9.17
CA GLY A 530 27.25 -32.20 8.49
C GLY A 530 26.87 -32.17 7.00
N TYR A 531 26.46 -31.02 6.43
CA TYR A 531 26.13 -30.92 5.00
C TYR A 531 27.27 -31.28 4.03
N PRO A 532 28.57 -31.09 4.35
CA PRO A 532 29.65 -31.54 3.47
C PRO A 532 29.63 -33.05 3.16
N GLN A 533 28.93 -33.86 3.97
CA GLN A 533 28.75 -35.30 3.73
C GLN A 533 27.59 -35.58 2.75
N VAL A 534 26.70 -34.62 2.53
CA VAL A 534 25.56 -34.72 1.61
C VAL A 534 26.01 -34.36 0.20
N LYS A 535 25.82 -35.28 -0.76
CA LYS A 535 26.08 -35.02 -2.17
C LYS A 535 24.94 -34.19 -2.76
N MET A 536 25.21 -32.93 -3.08
CA MET A 536 24.21 -32.05 -3.70
C MET A 536 24.47 -31.91 -5.20
N GLU A 537 23.51 -32.35 -6.00
CA GLU A 537 23.55 -32.27 -7.46
C GLU A 537 22.56 -31.23 -7.96
N LEU A 538 23.05 -30.20 -8.64
CA LEU A 538 22.19 -29.23 -9.32
C LEU A 538 22.26 -29.46 -10.82
N LYS A 539 21.10 -29.74 -11.43
CA LYS A 539 20.93 -29.91 -12.87
C LYS A 539 20.09 -28.77 -13.44
N LYS A 540 20.65 -28.09 -14.43
CA LYS A 540 19.92 -27.09 -15.24
C LYS A 540 19.07 -27.84 -16.25
N VAL A 541 17.76 -27.60 -16.22
CA VAL A 541 16.81 -28.25 -17.13
C VAL A 541 16.57 -27.32 -18.30
N GLU A 542 17.26 -27.59 -19.40
CA GLU A 542 17.13 -26.86 -20.65
C GLU A 542 15.92 -27.33 -21.47
N ASN A 543 15.44 -26.49 -22.39
CA ASN A 543 14.43 -26.92 -23.34
C ASN A 543 15.10 -27.72 -24.46
N GLN A 544 14.76 -29.01 -24.56
CA GLN A 544 15.24 -29.91 -25.61
C GLN A 544 14.05 -30.47 -26.40
N PRO A 545 14.25 -30.93 -27.65
CA PRO A 545 13.22 -31.67 -28.38
C PRO A 545 12.74 -32.88 -27.57
N LEU A 546 11.44 -33.16 -27.59
CA LEU A 546 10.87 -34.27 -26.81
C LEU A 546 11.49 -35.61 -27.22
N GLU A 547 11.71 -35.81 -28.52
CA GLU A 547 12.35 -36.99 -29.09
C GLU A 547 13.75 -37.21 -28.50
N TYR A 548 14.51 -36.14 -28.27
CA TYR A 548 15.84 -36.23 -27.65
C TYR A 548 15.75 -36.67 -26.19
N VAL A 549 14.83 -36.09 -25.42
CA VAL A 549 14.62 -36.47 -24.01
C VAL A 549 14.15 -37.92 -23.86
N LEU A 550 13.35 -38.41 -24.82
CA LEU A 550 12.86 -39.79 -24.82
C LEU A 550 13.87 -40.79 -25.40
N GLY A 551 14.77 -40.35 -26.28
CA GLY A 551 15.72 -41.19 -27.03
C GLY A 551 16.68 -41.99 -26.16
N ASP A 552 16.99 -41.50 -24.96
CA ASP A 552 17.84 -42.21 -24.00
C ASP A 552 17.11 -43.40 -23.31
N PHE A 553 15.78 -43.46 -23.41
CA PHE A 553 14.95 -44.42 -22.67
C PHE A 553 14.09 -45.32 -23.57
N PHE A 554 13.68 -44.84 -24.74
CA PHE A 554 12.72 -45.49 -25.63
C PHE A 554 13.31 -45.75 -27.03
N ASP A 555 12.79 -46.76 -27.72
CA ASP A 555 13.08 -46.95 -29.14
C ASP A 555 12.27 -45.96 -30.02
N ASP A 556 12.72 -45.75 -31.26
CA ASP A 556 12.07 -44.81 -32.20
C ASP A 556 10.58 -45.11 -32.41
N LYS A 557 10.16 -46.38 -32.30
CA LYS A 557 8.78 -46.81 -32.48
C LYS A 557 7.90 -46.37 -31.31
N ALA A 558 8.37 -46.54 -30.07
CA ALA A 558 7.69 -46.11 -28.87
C ALA A 558 7.63 -44.58 -28.78
N ILE A 559 8.71 -43.89 -29.18
CA ILE A 559 8.73 -42.42 -29.28
C ILE A 559 7.66 -41.95 -30.28
N THR A 560 7.66 -42.52 -31.49
CA THR A 560 6.70 -42.15 -32.53
C THR A 560 5.26 -42.40 -32.09
N SER A 561 4.96 -43.54 -31.45
CA SER A 561 3.63 -43.84 -30.91
C SER A 561 3.24 -42.89 -29.78
N TYR A 562 4.13 -42.62 -28.82
CA TYR A 562 3.83 -41.66 -27.75
C TYR A 562 3.48 -40.28 -28.31
N ILE A 563 4.25 -39.81 -29.29
CA ILE A 563 4.04 -38.51 -29.89
C ILE A 563 2.74 -38.50 -30.71
N ALA A 564 2.53 -39.46 -31.59
CA ALA A 564 1.35 -39.52 -32.46
C ALA A 564 0.05 -39.70 -31.66
N ASP A 565 0.05 -40.59 -30.67
CA ASP A 565 -1.16 -41.01 -29.97
C ASP A 565 -1.55 -40.07 -28.82
N PHE A 566 -0.59 -39.35 -28.23
CA PHE A 566 -0.83 -38.56 -27.00
C PHE A 566 -0.37 -37.10 -27.06
N VAL A 567 0.69 -36.78 -27.83
CA VAL A 567 1.32 -35.43 -27.80
C VAL A 567 0.93 -34.58 -29.01
N GLY A 568 0.63 -35.17 -30.18
CA GLY A 568 0.57 -34.54 -31.50
C GLY A 568 -0.39 -33.35 -31.71
N ALA A 569 -1.07 -32.88 -30.68
CA ALA A 569 -1.95 -31.71 -30.69
C ALA A 569 -1.68 -30.69 -29.55
N ILE A 570 -0.55 -30.80 -28.86
CA ILE A 570 -0.22 -29.92 -27.72
C ILE A 570 0.43 -28.61 -28.17
N ASP A 571 0.05 -27.47 -27.59
CA ASP A 571 0.69 -26.18 -27.89
C ASP A 571 2.18 -26.19 -27.48
N ALA A 572 3.03 -25.50 -28.24
CA ALA A 572 4.47 -25.44 -28.01
C ALA A 572 4.85 -25.03 -26.57
N PHE A 573 4.10 -24.11 -25.96
CA PHE A 573 4.28 -23.70 -24.57
C PHE A 573 4.08 -24.85 -23.58
N TYR A 574 3.06 -25.69 -23.79
CA TYR A 574 2.80 -26.84 -22.93
C TYR A 574 3.73 -28.02 -23.25
N LEU A 575 4.19 -28.15 -24.51
CA LEU A 575 5.21 -29.12 -24.90
C LEU A 575 6.54 -28.87 -24.20
N GLU A 576 6.98 -27.61 -24.16
CA GLU A 576 8.20 -27.22 -23.43
C GLU A 576 8.10 -27.64 -21.95
N ARG A 577 6.97 -27.34 -21.29
CA ARG A 577 6.75 -27.72 -19.89
C ARG A 577 6.76 -29.24 -19.68
N LEU A 578 6.09 -29.99 -20.55
CA LEU A 578 6.07 -31.45 -20.51
C LEU A 578 7.49 -32.02 -20.62
N THR A 579 8.25 -31.54 -21.59
CA THR A 579 9.58 -32.06 -21.92
C THR A 579 10.58 -31.83 -20.78
N LYS A 580 10.58 -30.63 -20.19
CA LYS A 580 11.42 -30.30 -19.03
C LYS A 580 11.10 -31.17 -17.81
N MET A 581 9.80 -31.33 -17.51
CA MET A 581 9.38 -32.18 -16.38
C MET A 581 9.73 -33.65 -16.62
N LEU A 582 9.54 -34.19 -17.83
CA LEU A 582 9.91 -35.57 -18.17
C LEU A 582 11.41 -35.81 -18.05
N SER A 583 12.24 -34.88 -18.52
CA SER A 583 13.70 -34.97 -18.37
C SER A 583 14.11 -35.12 -16.90
N ALA A 584 13.58 -34.28 -16.02
CA ALA A 584 13.87 -34.37 -14.59
C ALA A 584 13.28 -35.64 -13.95
N MET A 585 12.07 -36.05 -14.35
CA MET A 585 11.41 -37.23 -13.83
C MET A 585 12.13 -38.53 -14.20
N PHE A 586 12.61 -38.67 -15.43
CA PHE A 586 13.32 -39.88 -15.85
C PHE A 586 14.68 -40.02 -15.17
N ASP A 587 15.41 -38.92 -14.97
CA ASP A 587 16.64 -38.93 -14.17
C ASP A 587 16.38 -39.26 -12.68
N PHE A 588 15.22 -38.87 -12.14
CA PHE A 588 14.79 -39.27 -10.79
C PHE A 588 14.40 -40.75 -10.73
N LEU A 589 13.62 -41.23 -11.70
CA LEU A 589 13.11 -42.60 -11.72
C LEU A 589 14.25 -43.61 -11.88
N THR A 590 15.25 -43.32 -12.70
CA THR A 590 16.41 -44.21 -12.91
C THR A 590 17.45 -44.19 -11.81
N ASP A 591 17.39 -43.22 -10.87
CA ASP A 591 18.32 -43.16 -9.74
C ASP A 591 17.76 -43.83 -8.49
N SER A 592 18.44 -44.88 -8.00
CA SER A 592 18.05 -45.63 -6.80
C SER A 592 18.42 -44.94 -5.48
N SER A 593 19.23 -43.89 -5.50
CA SER A 593 19.66 -43.14 -4.31
C SER A 593 18.60 -42.15 -3.78
N VAL A 594 17.53 -41.93 -4.53
CA VAL A 594 16.46 -40.97 -4.22
C VAL A 594 15.08 -41.62 -4.30
N GLN A 595 14.19 -41.25 -3.38
CA GLN A 595 12.87 -41.89 -3.20
C GLN A 595 11.72 -40.92 -3.49
N SER A 596 11.91 -39.63 -3.27
CA SER A 596 10.84 -38.64 -3.33
C SER A 596 11.22 -37.44 -4.19
N MET A 597 10.31 -37.02 -5.08
CA MET A 597 10.48 -35.85 -5.94
C MET A 597 9.30 -34.89 -5.81
N LEU A 598 9.59 -33.62 -5.53
CA LEU A 598 8.61 -32.55 -5.47
C LEU A 598 8.72 -31.62 -6.69
N ILE A 599 7.66 -31.54 -7.48
CA ILE A 599 7.61 -30.74 -8.72
C ILE A 599 6.77 -29.48 -8.45
N PHE A 600 7.45 -28.32 -8.43
CA PHE A 600 6.82 -27.00 -8.34
C PHE A 600 6.63 -26.39 -9.72
N SER A 601 5.38 -26.08 -10.04
CA SER A 601 5.00 -25.48 -11.33
C SER A 601 4.04 -24.30 -11.18
N ASN A 602 3.91 -23.49 -12.23
CA ASN A 602 2.97 -22.36 -12.25
C ASN A 602 1.49 -22.79 -12.21
N GLN A 603 1.17 -23.93 -12.82
CA GLN A 603 -0.17 -24.49 -12.88
C GLN A 603 -0.14 -25.93 -12.38
N LEU A 604 -1.02 -26.26 -11.45
CA LEU A 604 -1.13 -27.61 -10.89
C LEU A 604 -1.44 -28.65 -11.98
N ILE A 605 -0.64 -29.72 -12.02
CA ILE A 605 -0.83 -30.84 -12.94
C ILE A 605 -1.90 -31.79 -12.40
N ASN A 606 -2.96 -32.00 -13.19
CA ASN A 606 -4.09 -32.87 -12.87
C ASN A 606 -4.74 -33.44 -14.15
N ASN A 607 -5.90 -34.08 -14.04
CA ASN A 607 -6.59 -34.70 -15.19
C ASN A 607 -7.09 -33.68 -16.24
N HIS A 608 -7.26 -32.42 -15.85
CA HIS A 608 -7.82 -31.34 -16.67
C HIS A 608 -6.78 -30.27 -17.06
N SER A 609 -5.55 -30.36 -16.57
CA SER A 609 -4.48 -29.40 -16.87
C SER A 609 -3.88 -29.62 -18.26
N LYS A 610 -3.10 -28.65 -18.74
CA LYS A 610 -2.23 -28.80 -19.90
C LYS A 610 -0.78 -28.47 -19.48
N PRO A 611 0.19 -29.40 -19.63
CA PRO A 611 -0.01 -30.84 -19.89
C PRO A 611 -0.87 -31.50 -18.79
N ASN A 612 -1.57 -32.59 -19.15
CA ASN A 612 -2.38 -33.37 -18.20
C ASN A 612 -1.53 -34.48 -17.56
N ILE A 613 -1.97 -34.99 -16.41
CA ILE A 613 -1.24 -36.04 -15.69
C ILE A 613 -1.15 -37.38 -16.46
N HIS A 614 -2.10 -37.66 -17.37
CA HIS A 614 -2.09 -38.90 -18.15
C HIS A 614 -0.91 -38.97 -19.12
N LEU A 615 -0.42 -37.83 -19.62
CA LEU A 615 0.79 -37.78 -20.45
C LEU A 615 2.00 -38.32 -19.70
N PHE A 616 2.16 -37.94 -18.42
CA PHE A 616 3.23 -38.41 -17.55
C PHE A 616 3.06 -39.89 -17.19
N LYS A 617 1.85 -40.31 -16.82
CA LYS A 617 1.54 -41.72 -16.54
C LYS A 617 1.86 -42.60 -17.74
N ARG A 618 1.48 -42.18 -18.95
CA ARG A 618 1.73 -42.93 -20.17
C ARG A 618 3.22 -43.03 -20.50
N ALA A 619 3.99 -41.96 -20.28
CA ALA A 619 5.43 -41.98 -20.43
C ALA A 619 6.08 -43.01 -19.48
N VAL A 620 5.66 -43.08 -18.22
CA VAL A 620 6.15 -44.10 -17.27
C VAL A 620 5.68 -45.51 -17.63
N GLN A 621 4.48 -45.70 -18.17
CA GLN A 621 4.04 -47.01 -18.67
C GLN A 621 4.94 -47.53 -19.79
N LEU A 622 5.37 -46.65 -20.71
CA LEU A 622 6.32 -47.00 -21.77
C LEU A 622 7.70 -47.29 -21.18
N LEU A 623 8.14 -46.52 -20.17
CA LEU A 623 9.38 -46.79 -19.44
C LEU A 623 9.37 -48.19 -18.82
N ASN A 624 8.29 -48.60 -18.14
CA ASN A 624 8.18 -49.95 -17.59
C ASN A 624 8.24 -51.06 -18.66
N GLN A 625 7.83 -50.77 -19.90
CA GLN A 625 7.83 -51.76 -20.99
C GLN A 625 9.19 -51.92 -21.65
N GLN A 626 9.99 -50.85 -21.68
CA GLN A 626 11.26 -50.79 -22.42
C GLN A 626 12.48 -50.87 -21.49
N TYR A 627 12.35 -50.42 -20.24
CA TYR A 627 13.44 -50.35 -19.26
C TYR A 627 13.23 -51.40 -18.16
N PHE A 628 13.86 -52.58 -18.33
CA PHE A 628 13.59 -53.79 -17.54
C PHE A 628 14.10 -53.79 -16.09
N GLU A 629 14.91 -52.80 -15.68
CA GLU A 629 15.50 -52.80 -14.34
C GLU A 629 14.48 -52.49 -13.23
N HIS A 630 13.37 -51.78 -13.54
CA HIS A 630 12.40 -51.35 -12.53
C HIS A 630 10.97 -51.27 -13.13
N SER A 631 9.99 -51.91 -12.50
CA SER A 631 8.57 -51.78 -12.84
C SER A 631 7.85 -50.98 -11.76
N TYR A 632 7.33 -49.81 -12.12
CA TYR A 632 6.61 -48.92 -11.21
C TYR A 632 5.10 -49.14 -11.30
N ASP A 633 4.42 -49.18 -10.15
CA ASP A 633 2.96 -48.99 -10.13
C ASP A 633 2.66 -47.51 -10.40
N VAL A 634 2.27 -47.26 -11.65
CA VAL A 634 2.02 -45.92 -12.22
C VAL A 634 0.93 -45.17 -11.46
N ASP A 635 -0.10 -45.83 -10.95
CA ASP A 635 -1.16 -45.14 -10.22
C ASP A 635 -0.74 -44.78 -8.80
N SER A 636 0.10 -45.60 -8.17
CA SER A 636 0.64 -45.32 -6.84
C SER A 636 1.73 -44.24 -6.84
N LEU A 637 2.49 -44.10 -7.94
CA LEU A 637 3.67 -43.24 -8.09
C LEU A 637 3.36 -41.74 -8.03
N PHE A 638 2.22 -41.33 -8.58
CA PHE A 638 1.88 -39.90 -8.72
C PHE A 638 0.93 -39.43 -7.63
N VAL A 639 1.28 -38.31 -6.99
CA VAL A 639 0.41 -37.60 -6.03
C VAL A 639 0.27 -36.15 -6.45
N THR A 640 -0.97 -35.69 -6.65
CA THR A 640 -1.25 -34.27 -6.88
C THR A 640 -1.77 -33.65 -5.59
N LEU A 641 -1.04 -32.71 -5.02
CA LEU A 641 -1.50 -31.91 -3.89
C LEU A 641 -2.35 -30.76 -4.41
N ASN A 642 -3.64 -30.71 -4.07
CA ASN A 642 -4.58 -29.63 -4.40
C ASN A 642 -5.09 -28.91 -3.13
N SER A 643 -5.65 -27.71 -3.27
CA SER A 643 -6.06 -26.90 -2.11
C SER A 643 -7.37 -27.37 -1.46
N GLN A 644 -8.23 -28.10 -2.17
CA GLN A 644 -9.56 -28.52 -1.69
C GLN A 644 -9.47 -29.74 -0.77
N ASN A 645 -8.62 -30.73 -1.10
CA ASN A 645 -8.48 -32.00 -0.37
C ASN A 645 -7.08 -32.17 0.24
N PHE A 646 -6.42 -31.05 0.56
CA PHE A 646 -5.00 -31.01 0.91
C PHE A 646 -4.61 -31.95 2.07
N GLU A 647 -5.29 -31.86 3.22
CA GLU A 647 -4.91 -32.64 4.41
C GLU A 647 -5.06 -34.16 4.18
N LYS A 648 -6.13 -34.59 3.52
CA LYS A 648 -6.33 -36.00 3.17
C LYS A 648 -5.22 -36.50 2.24
N GLN A 649 -4.90 -35.74 1.20
CA GLN A 649 -3.84 -36.09 0.25
C GLN A 649 -2.47 -36.11 0.92
N LYS A 650 -2.23 -35.17 1.84
CA LYS A 650 -1.00 -35.10 2.64
C LYS A 650 -0.85 -36.31 3.55
N THR A 651 -1.88 -36.70 4.31
CA THR A 651 -1.81 -37.89 5.18
C THR A 651 -1.48 -39.14 4.37
N GLN A 652 -2.17 -39.35 3.24
CA GLN A 652 -1.89 -40.46 2.33
C GLN A 652 -0.47 -40.42 1.75
N LEU A 653 0.03 -39.23 1.41
CA LEU A 653 1.39 -39.03 0.93
C LEU A 653 2.43 -39.41 2.00
N LEU A 654 2.27 -38.92 3.23
CA LEU A 654 3.20 -39.18 4.32
C LEU A 654 3.23 -40.67 4.70
N GLU A 655 2.08 -41.37 4.64
CA GLU A 655 2.00 -42.82 4.82
C GLU A 655 2.74 -43.59 3.71
N LYS A 656 2.66 -43.15 2.46
CA LYS A 656 3.41 -43.77 1.34
C LYS A 656 4.92 -43.58 1.51
N LEU A 657 5.33 -42.34 1.83
CA LEU A 657 6.73 -41.98 1.99
C LEU A 657 7.39 -42.73 3.14
N SER A 658 6.72 -42.82 4.30
CA SER A 658 7.20 -43.57 5.48
C SER A 658 7.34 -45.07 5.25
N LYS A 659 6.61 -45.64 4.29
CA LYS A 659 6.75 -47.05 3.85
C LYS A 659 7.89 -47.29 2.86
N GLY A 660 8.68 -46.28 2.51
CA GLY A 660 9.79 -46.43 1.56
C GLY A 660 9.35 -46.42 0.08
N GLN A 661 8.09 -46.06 -0.23
CA GLN A 661 7.62 -46.04 -1.62
C GLN A 661 8.22 -44.87 -2.42
N LYS A 662 8.56 -45.10 -3.69
CA LYS A 662 9.03 -44.06 -4.61
C LYS A 662 7.85 -43.21 -5.10
N VAL A 663 7.91 -41.88 -4.94
CA VAL A 663 6.76 -40.98 -5.19
C VAL A 663 7.17 -39.70 -5.91
N ILE A 664 6.36 -39.29 -6.89
CA ILE A 664 6.43 -38.00 -7.57
C ILE A 664 5.23 -37.15 -7.16
N ILE A 665 5.51 -35.95 -6.65
CA ILE A 665 4.52 -35.05 -6.07
C ILE A 665 4.38 -33.83 -6.95
N PHE A 666 3.23 -33.67 -7.60
CA PHE A 666 2.89 -32.46 -8.33
C PHE A 666 2.26 -31.43 -7.41
N THR A 667 2.80 -30.22 -7.43
CA THR A 667 2.20 -29.08 -6.76
C THR A 667 2.34 -27.80 -7.58
N SER A 668 1.58 -26.78 -7.18
CA SER A 668 1.72 -25.43 -7.71
C SER A 668 2.23 -24.48 -6.64
N TYR A 669 2.88 -23.38 -7.06
CA TYR A 669 3.30 -22.32 -6.15
C TYR A 669 2.14 -21.76 -5.29
N LYS A 670 0.91 -21.77 -5.83
CA LYS A 670 -0.29 -21.31 -5.10
C LYS A 670 -0.81 -22.34 -4.10
N THR A 671 -0.65 -23.64 -4.36
CA THR A 671 -1.31 -24.71 -3.61
C THR A 671 -0.62 -25.08 -2.30
N VAL A 672 0.71 -25.17 -2.31
CA VAL A 672 1.52 -25.44 -1.11
C VAL A 672 2.02 -24.12 -0.48
N GLY A 673 1.40 -22.99 -0.86
CA GLY A 673 1.71 -21.66 -0.35
C GLY A 673 1.62 -21.61 1.18
N VAL A 674 2.77 -21.37 1.81
CA VAL A 674 2.97 -20.95 3.20
C VAL A 674 2.57 -21.98 4.29
N GLY A 675 3.50 -22.28 5.21
CA GLY A 675 3.22 -23.08 6.42
C GLY A 675 2.98 -24.60 6.36
N GLN A 676 2.91 -25.26 5.20
CA GLN A 676 2.68 -26.73 5.17
C GLN A 676 3.94 -27.56 5.42
N ASN A 677 3.82 -28.55 6.29
CA ASN A 677 4.85 -29.53 6.66
C ASN A 677 4.76 -30.78 5.78
N LEU A 678 5.85 -31.10 5.07
CA LEU A 678 5.99 -32.27 4.19
C LEU A 678 7.08 -33.24 4.67
N GLN A 679 7.61 -33.03 5.89
CA GLN A 679 8.56 -33.97 6.48
C GLN A 679 7.84 -35.27 6.82
N TYR A 680 8.51 -36.40 6.64
CA TYR A 680 7.94 -37.73 6.87
C TYR A 680 8.90 -38.59 7.68
N ASP A 681 8.37 -39.60 8.37
CA ASP A 681 9.17 -40.53 9.17
C ASP A 681 10.18 -41.27 8.30
N ILE A 682 11.40 -41.45 8.83
CA ILE A 682 12.46 -42.16 8.11
C ILE A 682 12.03 -43.62 7.89
N PRO A 683 11.97 -44.10 6.64
CA PRO A 683 11.60 -45.49 6.37
C PRO A 683 12.63 -46.46 6.95
N GLU A 684 12.19 -47.66 7.32
CA GLU A 684 13.07 -48.69 7.86
C GLU A 684 14.24 -48.97 6.90
N ASN A 685 15.45 -49.10 7.46
CA ASN A 685 16.71 -49.35 6.72
C ASN A 685 17.11 -48.27 5.70
N THR A 686 16.53 -47.06 5.76
CA THR A 686 16.96 -45.95 4.89
C THR A 686 18.13 -45.19 5.53
N PRO A 687 19.34 -45.18 4.92
CA PRO A 687 20.47 -44.43 5.45
C PRO A 687 20.21 -42.92 5.32
N VAL A 688 20.43 -42.19 6.40
CA VAL A 688 20.32 -40.73 6.44
C VAL A 688 21.59 -40.12 7.02
N ILE A 689 21.92 -38.93 6.56
CA ILE A 689 23.02 -38.12 7.08
C ILE A 689 22.44 -37.14 8.08
N GLN A 690 22.84 -37.28 9.34
CA GLN A 690 22.47 -36.33 10.38
C GLN A 690 23.37 -35.10 10.27
N VAL A 691 22.82 -33.97 9.82
CA VAL A 691 23.59 -32.75 9.55
C VAL A 691 23.81 -31.87 10.79
N ASN A 692 23.05 -32.10 11.86
CA ASN A 692 23.19 -31.43 13.15
C ASN A 692 22.63 -32.24 14.34
N ASN A 693 22.91 -31.78 15.55
CA ASN A 693 22.57 -32.48 16.79
C ASN A 693 21.07 -32.45 17.17
N ARG A 694 20.18 -31.89 16.35
CA ARG A 694 18.74 -31.91 16.64
C ARG A 694 18.20 -33.32 16.47
N LYS A 695 17.56 -33.84 17.52
CA LYS A 695 16.87 -35.14 17.47
C LYS A 695 15.64 -35.01 16.57
N SER A 696 15.60 -35.77 15.49
CA SER A 696 14.45 -35.86 14.59
C SER A 696 14.26 -37.32 14.18
N LYS A 697 13.01 -37.77 14.08
CA LYS A 697 12.64 -39.07 13.48
C LYS A 697 12.23 -38.94 12.02
N SER A 698 12.14 -37.70 11.52
CA SER A 698 11.72 -37.40 10.16
C SER A 698 12.88 -36.94 9.28
N LYS A 699 12.71 -37.12 7.96
CA LYS A 699 13.56 -36.59 6.89
C LYS A 699 12.75 -35.72 5.92
N ASP A 700 13.46 -34.90 5.14
CA ASP A 700 12.90 -34.09 4.05
C ASP A 700 12.78 -34.89 2.73
N ILE A 701 12.11 -34.29 1.74
CA ILE A 701 12.06 -34.80 0.36
C ILE A 701 13.43 -34.71 -0.31
N ASP A 702 13.77 -35.72 -1.13
CA ASP A 702 15.11 -35.93 -1.68
C ASP A 702 15.40 -35.06 -2.92
N CYS A 703 14.40 -34.87 -3.77
CA CYS A 703 14.52 -34.17 -5.04
C CYS A 703 13.50 -33.04 -5.18
N ILE A 704 13.88 -31.95 -5.84
CA ILE A 704 12.97 -30.86 -6.20
C ILE A 704 13.16 -30.42 -7.65
N TYR A 705 12.05 -30.20 -8.35
CA TYR A 705 11.99 -29.54 -9.65
C TYR A 705 11.30 -28.18 -9.52
N ILE A 706 11.87 -27.14 -10.14
CA ILE A 706 11.39 -25.75 -10.06
C ILE A 706 11.29 -25.12 -11.45
N ASP A 707 10.07 -24.80 -11.87
CA ASP A 707 9.80 -23.91 -13.03
C ASP A 707 10.03 -22.44 -12.67
N LEU A 708 10.41 -21.59 -13.62
CA LEU A 708 10.40 -20.13 -13.42
C LEU A 708 8.98 -19.64 -13.04
N PRO A 709 8.78 -18.96 -11.89
CA PRO A 709 7.49 -18.36 -11.56
C PRO A 709 7.12 -17.23 -12.54
N THR A 710 5.92 -17.28 -13.14
CA THR A 710 5.49 -16.33 -14.19
C THR A 710 4.25 -15.49 -13.83
N HIS A 711 3.45 -15.92 -12.86
CA HIS A 711 2.26 -15.21 -12.39
C HIS A 711 2.58 -14.26 -11.21
N LEU A 712 3.47 -13.29 -11.44
CA LEU A 712 3.98 -12.40 -10.38
C LEU A 712 3.08 -11.18 -10.09
N ILE A 713 2.27 -10.78 -11.07
CA ILE A 713 1.31 -9.67 -11.01
C ILE A 713 -0.10 -10.16 -11.31
N ALA A 714 -1.10 -9.40 -10.87
CA ALA A 714 -2.50 -9.65 -11.20
C ALA A 714 -2.70 -9.52 -12.71
N ARG A 715 -3.43 -10.46 -13.31
CA ARG A 715 -3.77 -10.45 -14.74
C ARG A 715 -5.30 -10.45 -14.90
N LYS A 716 -5.80 -9.60 -15.80
CA LYS A 716 -7.21 -9.61 -16.20
C LYS A 716 -7.38 -10.67 -17.30
N TYR A 717 -8.36 -11.56 -17.15
CA TYR A 717 -8.83 -12.42 -18.25
C TYR A 717 -9.97 -11.71 -18.97
N LYS A 718 -10.01 -11.80 -20.31
CA LYS A 718 -10.89 -10.99 -21.19
C LYS A 718 -12.36 -10.97 -20.76
N ASP A 719 -12.87 -12.04 -20.15
CA ASP A 719 -14.30 -12.16 -19.79
C ASP A 719 -14.61 -11.92 -18.30
N THR A 720 -13.61 -11.55 -17.50
CA THR A 720 -13.77 -11.38 -16.04
C THR A 720 -13.54 -9.94 -15.59
N HIS A 721 -14.62 -9.26 -15.18
CA HIS A 721 -14.57 -7.92 -14.56
C HIS A 721 -14.52 -8.03 -13.02
N SER A 722 -13.54 -8.77 -12.50
CA SER A 722 -13.35 -8.85 -11.05
C SER A 722 -12.75 -7.54 -10.53
N MET A 723 -13.50 -6.84 -9.68
CA MET A 723 -13.02 -5.64 -9.00
C MET A 723 -11.76 -5.95 -8.18
N GLU A 724 -11.69 -7.10 -7.52
CA GLU A 724 -10.51 -7.58 -6.81
C GLU A 724 -9.24 -7.54 -7.67
N THR A 725 -9.29 -8.05 -8.91
CA THR A 725 -8.15 -8.04 -9.84
C THR A 725 -7.71 -6.62 -10.17
N ILE A 726 -8.66 -5.70 -10.36
CA ILE A 726 -8.40 -4.28 -10.63
C ILE A 726 -7.70 -3.64 -9.43
N TYR A 727 -8.22 -3.82 -8.21
CA TYR A 727 -7.59 -3.28 -6.99
C TYR A 727 -6.16 -3.79 -6.83
N ARG A 728 -5.95 -5.11 -6.96
CA ARG A 728 -4.62 -5.72 -6.87
C ARG A 728 -3.67 -5.15 -7.91
N GLY A 729 -4.14 -5.00 -9.15
CA GLY A 729 -3.39 -4.37 -10.23
C GLY A 729 -2.95 -2.95 -9.90
N ILE A 730 -3.87 -2.12 -9.39
CA ILE A 730 -3.59 -0.76 -8.95
C ILE A 730 -2.54 -0.73 -7.84
N PHE A 731 -2.71 -1.52 -6.78
CA PHE A 731 -1.70 -1.62 -5.71
C PHE A 731 -0.32 -1.90 -6.29
N GLN A 732 -0.20 -2.93 -7.15
CA GLN A 732 1.06 -3.36 -7.73
C GLN A 732 1.69 -2.27 -8.60
N MET A 733 0.93 -1.60 -9.47
CA MET A 733 1.48 -0.55 -10.34
C MET A 733 1.89 0.69 -9.53
N GLU A 734 1.10 1.09 -8.55
CA GLU A 734 1.45 2.23 -7.67
C GLU A 734 2.68 1.93 -6.82
N TYR A 735 2.85 0.69 -6.34
CA TYR A 735 4.07 0.26 -5.66
C TYR A 735 5.31 0.41 -6.55
N LEU A 736 5.26 -0.11 -7.77
CA LEU A 736 6.37 -0.02 -8.72
C LEU A 736 6.69 1.44 -9.09
N SER A 737 5.65 2.26 -9.27
CA SER A 737 5.76 3.69 -9.57
C SER A 737 6.34 4.50 -8.41
N ALA A 738 5.94 4.19 -7.18
CA ALA A 738 6.47 4.83 -5.97
C ALA A 738 7.96 4.55 -5.77
N ARG A 739 8.43 3.36 -6.16
CA ARG A 739 9.87 3.02 -6.20
C ARG A 739 10.55 3.40 -7.51
N GLY A 740 9.86 4.02 -8.46
CA GLY A 740 10.40 4.41 -9.76
C GLY A 740 10.85 3.24 -10.65
N GLU A 741 10.50 1.99 -10.30
CA GLU A 741 10.77 0.82 -11.16
C GLU A 741 9.99 0.89 -12.47
N ILE A 742 8.89 1.66 -12.48
CA ILE A 742 8.20 2.11 -13.69
C ILE A 742 8.03 3.63 -13.64
N SER A 743 8.01 4.26 -14.82
CA SER A 743 7.74 5.69 -14.93
C SER A 743 6.27 6.02 -14.63
N PRO A 744 5.94 7.27 -14.24
CA PRO A 744 4.55 7.69 -14.04
C PRO A 744 3.65 7.48 -15.27
N ALA A 745 4.21 7.61 -16.48
CA ALA A 745 3.50 7.35 -17.73
C ALA A 745 3.18 5.86 -17.92
N GLN A 746 4.14 4.97 -17.63
CA GLN A 746 3.91 3.52 -17.64
C GLN A 746 2.90 3.11 -16.57
N CYS A 747 2.98 3.67 -15.36
CA CYS A 747 2.01 3.42 -14.29
C CYS A 747 0.58 3.74 -14.75
N LYS A 748 0.38 4.94 -15.32
CA LYS A 748 -0.91 5.34 -15.89
C LYS A 748 -1.39 4.37 -16.97
N TYR A 749 -0.50 3.98 -17.89
CA TYR A 749 -0.82 3.05 -18.96
C TYR A 749 -1.21 1.66 -18.43
N PHE A 750 -0.44 1.07 -17.52
CA PHE A 750 -0.75 -0.27 -16.99
C PHE A 750 -2.00 -0.28 -16.12
N ILE A 751 -2.23 0.78 -15.33
CA ILE A 751 -3.50 0.94 -14.61
C ILE A 751 -4.66 0.97 -15.61
N SER A 752 -4.56 1.70 -16.74
CA SER A 752 -5.63 1.72 -17.74
C SER A 752 -5.90 0.33 -18.36
N GLN A 753 -4.85 -0.49 -18.56
CA GLN A 753 -5.00 -1.85 -19.09
C GLN A 753 -5.81 -2.79 -18.18
N TYR A 754 -5.83 -2.56 -16.85
CA TYR A 754 -6.70 -3.33 -15.95
C TYR A 754 -8.19 -3.08 -16.17
N PHE A 755 -8.53 -2.01 -16.87
CA PHE A 755 -9.91 -1.68 -17.20
C PHE A 755 -10.28 -2.00 -18.65
N THR A 756 -9.31 -2.13 -19.54
CA THR A 756 -9.50 -2.50 -20.96
C THR A 756 -9.16 -3.98 -21.22
N ASP A 757 -8.25 -4.27 -22.16
CA ASP A 757 -7.98 -5.61 -22.71
C ASP A 757 -7.07 -6.49 -21.82
N GLY A 758 -6.54 -5.93 -20.72
CA GLY A 758 -5.71 -6.69 -19.77
C GLY A 758 -4.28 -6.97 -20.22
N ASN A 759 -3.82 -6.37 -21.33
CA ASN A 759 -2.48 -6.59 -21.88
C ASN A 759 -1.43 -5.81 -21.08
N ILE A 760 -0.89 -6.44 -20.04
CA ILE A 760 0.18 -5.87 -19.21
C ILE A 760 1.43 -6.71 -19.38
N HIS A 761 2.50 -6.07 -19.85
CA HIS A 761 3.81 -6.68 -20.01
C HIS A 761 4.83 -5.87 -19.22
N LEU A 762 5.46 -6.54 -18.24
CA LEU A 762 6.56 -6.01 -17.45
C LEU A 762 7.73 -7.00 -17.57
N ASP A 763 8.90 -6.47 -17.89
CA ASP A 763 10.15 -7.23 -17.99
C ASP A 763 10.65 -7.58 -16.58
N THR A 764 10.62 -8.88 -16.23
CA THR A 764 11.04 -9.36 -14.90
C THR A 764 12.50 -9.01 -14.60
N ASP A 765 13.37 -9.04 -15.59
CA ASP A 765 14.81 -8.77 -15.45
C ASP A 765 15.17 -7.28 -15.38
N LYS A 766 14.21 -6.39 -15.67
CA LYS A 766 14.36 -4.93 -15.50
C LYS A 766 13.65 -4.39 -14.27
N THR A 767 12.79 -5.19 -13.65
CA THR A 767 11.94 -4.79 -12.52
C THR A 767 12.38 -5.52 -11.26
N ARG A 768 13.21 -4.88 -10.42
CA ARG A 768 13.84 -5.47 -9.23
C ARG A 768 12.82 -6.14 -8.30
N SER A 769 11.66 -5.54 -8.08
CA SER A 769 10.60 -6.12 -7.24
C SER A 769 9.96 -7.36 -7.84
N MET A 770 9.81 -7.45 -9.16
CA MET A 770 9.33 -8.67 -9.83
C MET A 770 10.38 -9.78 -9.76
N ASN A 771 11.64 -9.46 -10.06
CA ASN A 771 12.76 -10.38 -9.91
C ASN A 771 12.80 -10.98 -8.49
N ASN A 772 12.80 -10.12 -7.48
CA ASN A 772 12.89 -10.55 -6.09
C ASN A 772 11.66 -11.32 -5.61
N LYS A 773 10.46 -11.02 -6.15
CA LYS A 773 9.26 -11.83 -5.91
C LYS A 773 9.40 -13.24 -6.48
N ALA A 774 9.91 -13.39 -7.71
CA ALA A 774 10.16 -14.69 -8.31
C ALA A 774 11.16 -15.50 -7.48
N ILE A 775 12.27 -14.88 -7.07
CA ILE A 775 13.30 -15.54 -6.25
C ILE A 775 12.77 -15.89 -4.85
N ALA A 776 11.97 -15.03 -4.21
CA ALA A 776 11.35 -15.34 -2.93
C ALA A 776 10.41 -16.56 -3.02
N ILE A 777 9.64 -16.69 -4.10
CA ILE A 777 8.80 -17.88 -4.36
C ILE A 777 9.69 -19.14 -4.49
N ILE A 778 10.80 -19.05 -5.23
CA ILE A 778 11.77 -20.15 -5.39
C ILE A 778 12.39 -20.53 -4.04
N GLN A 779 12.85 -19.56 -3.24
CA GLN A 779 13.44 -19.78 -1.93
C GLN A 779 12.43 -20.44 -0.97
N GLN A 780 11.17 -20.03 -0.99
CA GLN A 780 10.10 -20.64 -0.19
C GLN A 780 9.79 -22.08 -0.62
N ALA A 781 9.89 -22.39 -1.91
CA ALA A 781 9.73 -23.74 -2.45
C ALA A 781 10.88 -24.65 -2.00
N ILE A 782 12.12 -24.19 -2.10
CA ILE A 782 13.32 -24.92 -1.64
C ILE A 782 13.30 -25.11 -0.12
N GLY A 783 12.84 -24.10 0.62
CA GLY A 783 12.64 -24.18 2.06
C GLY A 783 11.72 -25.31 2.53
N ARG A 784 10.99 -25.98 1.62
CA ARG A 784 10.19 -27.18 1.92
C ARG A 784 11.01 -28.45 2.08
N ILE A 785 12.23 -28.49 1.53
CA ILE A 785 13.15 -29.63 1.63
C ILE A 785 14.32 -29.36 2.60
N CYS A 786 14.26 -28.26 3.35
CA CYS A 786 15.36 -27.77 4.20
C CYS A 786 15.10 -27.87 5.72
N ARG A 787 14.11 -28.64 6.19
CA ARG A 787 13.55 -28.45 7.55
C ARG A 787 14.02 -29.45 8.60
N THR A 788 14.52 -30.60 8.21
CA THR A 788 14.95 -31.67 9.12
C THR A 788 16.46 -31.70 9.31
N SER A 789 16.90 -32.32 10.41
CA SER A 789 18.32 -32.62 10.67
C SER A 789 18.79 -33.90 9.98
N ASN A 790 17.88 -34.73 9.45
CA ASN A 790 18.22 -35.97 8.77
C ASN A 790 18.03 -35.78 7.26
N LYS A 791 19.13 -35.73 6.53
CA LYS A 791 19.15 -35.56 5.07
C LYS A 791 19.38 -36.87 4.36
N ASN A 792 18.88 -36.97 3.14
CA ASN A 792 19.29 -38.04 2.25
C ASN A 792 20.78 -37.87 1.89
N ALA A 793 21.47 -38.97 1.59
CA ALA A 793 22.87 -38.90 1.18
C ALA A 793 23.06 -38.12 -0.14
N VAL A 794 22.04 -38.16 -1.01
CA VAL A 794 22.00 -37.42 -2.27
C VAL A 794 20.78 -36.50 -2.29
N ILE A 795 20.99 -35.22 -2.60
CA ILE A 795 19.92 -34.25 -2.84
C ILE A 795 20.04 -33.77 -4.28
N LYS A 796 18.96 -33.83 -5.06
CA LYS A 796 18.95 -33.35 -6.45
C LYS A 796 18.05 -32.13 -6.64
N LEU A 797 18.62 -31.09 -7.23
CA LEU A 797 17.94 -29.84 -7.56
C LEU A 797 17.84 -29.72 -9.08
N TYR A 798 16.63 -29.88 -9.63
CA TYR A 798 16.34 -29.68 -11.04
C TYR A 798 15.73 -28.30 -11.23
N ILE A 799 16.48 -27.37 -11.82
CA ILE A 799 16.04 -25.97 -11.96
C ILE A 799 15.89 -25.65 -13.44
N ASP A 800 14.72 -25.15 -13.85
CA ASP A 800 14.52 -24.63 -15.21
C ASP A 800 15.62 -23.61 -15.55
N ASP A 801 16.35 -23.83 -16.65
CA ASP A 801 17.47 -22.96 -17.01
C ASP A 801 17.04 -21.49 -17.21
N LYS A 802 15.76 -21.25 -17.55
CA LYS A 802 15.19 -19.89 -17.62
C LYS A 802 15.34 -19.10 -16.32
N VAL A 803 15.40 -19.78 -15.17
CA VAL A 803 15.67 -19.14 -13.87
C VAL A 803 17.03 -18.44 -13.87
N PHE A 804 18.08 -19.09 -14.38
CA PHE A 804 19.42 -18.50 -14.43
C PHE A 804 19.57 -17.45 -15.53
N GLN A 805 18.78 -17.55 -16.61
CA GLN A 805 18.77 -16.58 -17.70
C GLN A 805 18.09 -15.25 -17.30
N ILE A 806 17.01 -15.33 -16.52
CA ILE A 806 16.15 -14.19 -16.22
C ILE A 806 16.47 -13.58 -14.86
N CYS A 807 16.59 -14.39 -13.80
CA CYS A 807 16.70 -13.90 -12.43
C CYS A 807 18.12 -13.42 -12.07
N ASP A 808 18.18 -12.32 -11.32
CA ASP A 808 19.39 -11.77 -10.72
C ASP A 808 19.35 -12.00 -9.19
N PHE A 809 20.32 -12.77 -8.68
CA PHE A 809 20.35 -13.20 -7.28
C PHE A 809 21.13 -12.24 -6.36
N SER A 810 21.55 -11.07 -6.83
CA SER A 810 22.44 -10.16 -6.09
C SER A 810 21.90 -9.79 -4.69
N ASP A 811 20.60 -9.57 -4.54
CA ASP A 811 19.95 -9.22 -3.26
C ASP A 811 19.88 -10.38 -2.24
N PHE A 812 20.20 -11.60 -2.66
CA PHE A 812 20.16 -12.80 -1.82
C PHE A 812 21.56 -13.33 -1.47
N LYS A 813 22.61 -12.89 -2.18
CA LYS A 813 23.99 -13.41 -2.03
C LYS A 813 24.59 -13.24 -0.64
N ASN A 814 24.36 -12.08 -0.02
CA ASN A 814 24.95 -11.74 1.28
C ASN A 814 24.09 -12.17 2.47
N LYS A 815 22.97 -12.84 2.21
CA LYS A 815 22.06 -13.31 3.25
C LYS A 815 22.47 -14.70 3.74
N ILE A 816 22.06 -15.03 4.95
CA ILE A 816 22.15 -16.40 5.46
C ILE A 816 21.13 -17.22 4.67
N ASN A 817 21.60 -18.22 3.92
CA ASN A 817 20.79 -19.07 3.06
C ASN A 817 20.92 -20.54 3.48
N ASN A 818 19.89 -21.34 3.16
CA ASN A 818 20.03 -22.80 3.26
C ASN A 818 21.01 -23.31 2.17
N PRO A 819 21.79 -24.37 2.44
CA PRO A 819 22.78 -24.88 1.49
C PRO A 819 22.21 -25.19 0.09
N GLU A 820 20.98 -25.71 0.03
CA GLU A 820 20.27 -26.03 -1.21
C GLU A 820 20.02 -24.78 -2.07
N PHE A 821 19.59 -23.67 -1.44
CA PHE A 821 19.38 -22.41 -2.14
C PHE A 821 20.69 -21.69 -2.47
N GLN A 822 21.67 -21.78 -1.56
CA GLN A 822 23.01 -21.25 -1.78
C GLN A 822 23.67 -21.85 -3.02
N LYS A 823 23.49 -23.17 -3.26
CA LYS A 823 23.98 -23.84 -4.46
C LYS A 823 23.41 -23.26 -5.77
N ILE A 824 22.15 -22.82 -5.74
CA ILE A 824 21.51 -22.16 -6.89
C ILE A 824 22.12 -20.77 -7.12
N ILE A 825 22.30 -19.99 -6.05
CA ILE A 825 22.91 -18.65 -6.11
C ILE A 825 24.33 -18.74 -6.71
N GLU A 826 25.13 -19.70 -6.27
CA GLU A 826 26.51 -19.93 -6.75
C GLU A 826 26.58 -20.35 -8.23
N THR A 827 25.51 -20.97 -8.73
CA THR A 827 25.42 -21.43 -10.13
C THR A 827 24.92 -20.31 -11.07
N SER A 828 24.44 -19.19 -10.52
CA SER A 828 23.98 -18.05 -11.30
C SER A 828 25.14 -17.25 -11.91
N TYR A 829 24.99 -16.89 -13.18
CA TYR A 829 25.94 -16.07 -13.93
C TYR A 829 25.51 -14.59 -14.06
N LYS A 830 24.25 -14.27 -13.79
CA LYS A 830 23.69 -12.92 -13.93
C LYS A 830 23.78 -12.16 -12.61
N ASN A 831 24.57 -11.09 -12.58
CA ASN A 831 24.86 -10.28 -11.40
C ASN A 831 24.82 -8.78 -11.74
N HIS A 832 24.33 -7.96 -10.81
CA HIS A 832 24.33 -6.48 -10.89
C HIS A 832 23.53 -5.87 -12.06
N SER A 833 22.48 -6.55 -12.53
CA SER A 833 21.63 -6.09 -13.65
C SER A 833 20.90 -4.77 -13.33
N PHE A 834 20.75 -4.44 -12.04
CA PHE A 834 19.95 -3.30 -11.58
C PHE A 834 20.75 -2.02 -11.31
N GLU A 835 22.08 -1.99 -11.42
CA GLU A 835 22.86 -0.76 -11.11
C GLU A 835 22.49 0.43 -12.02
N LYS A 836 22.29 0.18 -13.32
CA LYS A 836 21.82 1.23 -14.26
C LYS A 836 20.36 1.61 -14.00
N ALA A 837 19.55 0.66 -13.55
CA ALA A 837 18.15 0.88 -13.22
C ALA A 837 17.96 1.73 -11.95
N GLU A 838 18.93 1.78 -11.03
CA GLU A 838 18.82 2.59 -9.80
C GLU A 838 18.78 4.09 -10.09
N VAL A 839 19.62 4.58 -11.02
CA VAL A 839 19.59 6.01 -11.41
C VAL A 839 18.27 6.36 -12.10
N GLU A 840 17.81 5.49 -13.02
CA GLU A 840 16.53 5.65 -13.70
C GLU A 840 15.36 5.62 -12.71
N SER A 841 15.42 4.73 -11.71
CA SER A 841 14.45 4.65 -10.62
C SER A 841 14.39 5.94 -9.82
N LEU A 842 15.53 6.51 -9.41
CA LEU A 842 15.56 7.81 -8.74
C LEU A 842 15.02 8.95 -9.62
N GLN A 843 15.30 8.93 -10.93
CA GLN A 843 14.72 9.91 -11.87
C GLN A 843 13.20 9.78 -11.92
N ASN A 844 12.67 8.57 -12.03
CA ASN A 844 11.23 8.29 -12.03
C ASN A 844 10.57 8.73 -10.71
N GLN A 845 11.21 8.44 -9.56
CA GLN A 845 10.75 8.91 -8.25
C GLN A 845 10.72 10.44 -8.18
N ALA A 846 11.77 11.12 -8.63
CA ALA A 846 11.85 12.58 -8.67
C ALA A 846 10.75 13.19 -9.56
N VAL A 847 10.46 12.59 -10.72
CA VAL A 847 9.36 13.02 -11.60
C VAL A 847 8.02 12.83 -10.90
N ASN A 848 7.75 11.64 -10.34
CA ASN A 848 6.50 11.35 -9.64
C ASN A 848 6.25 12.33 -8.48
N HIS A 849 7.27 12.50 -7.63
CA HIS A 849 7.24 13.45 -6.51
C HIS A 849 6.95 14.88 -6.98
N THR A 850 7.67 15.35 -8.01
CA THR A 850 7.51 16.71 -8.54
C THR A 850 6.11 16.94 -9.12
N LEU A 851 5.55 15.98 -9.86
CA LEU A 851 4.20 16.10 -10.43
C LEU A 851 3.13 16.13 -9.34
N ARG A 852 3.28 15.33 -8.29
CA ARG A 852 2.37 15.35 -7.12
C ARG A 852 2.48 16.67 -6.36
N PHE A 853 3.70 17.17 -6.14
CA PHE A 853 3.94 18.47 -5.54
C PHE A 853 3.29 19.60 -6.34
N LYS A 854 3.42 19.58 -7.67
CA LYS A 854 2.78 20.55 -8.56
C LYS A 854 1.27 20.65 -8.33
N ASN A 855 0.57 19.52 -8.27
CA ASN A 855 -0.88 19.51 -8.07
C ASN A 855 -1.26 20.06 -6.69
N LYS A 856 -0.50 19.72 -5.64
CA LYS A 856 -0.69 20.27 -4.29
C LYS A 856 -0.46 21.78 -4.25
N LEU A 857 0.63 22.24 -4.88
CA LEU A 857 0.97 23.65 -4.97
C LEU A 857 -0.15 24.43 -5.68
N TYR A 858 -0.66 23.89 -6.79
CA TYR A 858 -1.75 24.51 -7.53
C TYR A 858 -3.00 24.70 -6.66
N HIS A 859 -3.39 23.66 -5.91
CA HIS A 859 -4.52 23.74 -4.99
C HIS A 859 -4.27 24.69 -3.82
N PHE A 860 -3.05 24.76 -3.28
CA PHE A 860 -2.69 25.65 -2.18
C PHE A 860 -2.71 27.12 -2.59
N VAL A 861 -2.18 27.45 -3.77
CA VAL A 861 -2.04 28.84 -4.21
C VAL A 861 -3.28 29.34 -4.95
N TYR A 862 -3.78 28.61 -5.94
CA TYR A 862 -4.74 29.14 -6.92
C TYR A 862 -6.22 28.88 -6.59
N ASN A 863 -6.53 27.88 -5.74
CA ASN A 863 -7.92 27.63 -5.34
C ASN A 863 -8.36 28.48 -4.12
N ASN A 864 -7.42 29.14 -3.42
CA ASN A 864 -7.72 30.06 -2.32
C ASN A 864 -8.02 31.46 -2.87
N LYS A 865 -9.31 31.76 -3.09
CA LYS A 865 -9.74 33.08 -3.61
C LYS A 865 -9.53 34.24 -2.64
N GLN A 866 -9.39 33.96 -1.34
CA GLN A 866 -9.08 34.92 -0.29
C GLN A 866 -8.07 34.29 0.66
N TRP A 867 -6.89 34.88 0.78
CA TRP A 867 -5.88 34.42 1.71
C TRP A 867 -6.16 34.97 3.11
N THR A 868 -5.82 34.18 4.12
CA THR A 868 -5.78 34.63 5.52
C THR A 868 -4.37 35.09 5.88
N SER A 869 -4.24 35.94 6.90
CA SER A 869 -2.92 36.39 7.38
C SER A 869 -2.01 35.24 7.83
N GLU A 870 -2.56 34.15 8.39
CA GLU A 870 -1.79 32.94 8.75
C GLU A 870 -1.22 32.25 7.50
N GLN A 871 -2.02 32.14 6.42
CA GLN A 871 -1.57 31.54 5.15
C GLN A 871 -0.48 32.37 4.48
N VAL A 872 -0.64 33.70 4.48
CA VAL A 872 0.36 34.63 3.93
C VAL A 872 1.70 34.46 4.66
N ALA A 873 1.68 34.50 5.99
CA ALA A 873 2.87 34.32 6.82
C ALA A 873 3.53 32.96 6.56
N TYR A 874 2.73 31.90 6.46
CA TYR A 874 3.24 30.56 6.17
C TYR A 874 3.89 30.46 4.79
N TRP A 875 3.28 31.05 3.77
CA TRP A 875 3.81 31.08 2.40
C TRP A 875 5.11 31.89 2.29
N GLN A 876 5.19 33.04 2.95
CA GLN A 876 6.41 33.83 3.05
C GLN A 876 7.53 33.07 3.76
N ALA A 877 7.22 32.37 4.86
CA ALA A 877 8.19 31.54 5.59
C ALA A 877 8.77 30.42 4.71
N MET A 878 7.94 29.76 3.90
CA MET A 878 8.41 28.76 2.95
C MET A 878 9.34 29.37 1.89
N ARG A 879 8.97 30.51 1.30
CA ARG A 879 9.82 31.21 0.32
C ARG A 879 11.19 31.58 0.91
N GLN A 880 11.21 32.11 2.13
CA GLN A 880 12.45 32.41 2.84
C GLN A 880 13.29 31.15 3.12
N HIS A 881 12.66 30.04 3.50
CA HIS A 881 13.35 28.77 3.70
C HIS A 881 14.07 28.32 2.43
N LEU A 882 13.40 28.37 1.27
CA LEU A 882 13.99 27.96 -0.01
C LEU A 882 15.19 28.84 -0.40
N LEU A 883 15.16 30.14 -0.08
CA LEU A 883 16.29 31.05 -0.30
C LEU A 883 17.51 30.71 0.57
N LYS A 884 17.29 30.22 1.79
CA LYS A 884 18.36 29.80 2.71
C LYS A 884 18.93 28.43 2.35
N TYR A 885 18.07 27.50 1.93
CA TYR A 885 18.41 26.09 1.78
C TYR A 885 18.05 25.53 0.39
N PRO A 886 18.66 26.00 -0.71
CA PRO A 886 18.39 25.42 -2.04
C PRO A 886 18.89 23.97 -2.20
N THR A 887 19.80 23.54 -1.33
CA THR A 887 20.29 22.16 -1.22
C THR A 887 20.42 21.76 0.25
N LEU A 888 20.27 20.47 0.56
CA LEU A 888 20.24 19.92 1.92
C LEU A 888 20.97 18.59 2.02
N SER A 889 21.69 18.36 3.14
CA SER A 889 22.18 17.02 3.48
C SER A 889 21.00 16.11 3.87
N THR A 890 21.25 14.80 3.91
CA THR A 890 20.24 13.83 4.34
C THR A 890 19.74 14.10 5.77
N GLU A 891 20.62 14.45 6.71
CA GLU A 891 20.25 14.73 8.10
C GLU A 891 19.33 15.95 8.19
N ALA A 892 19.71 17.05 7.53
CA ALA A 892 18.93 18.28 7.53
C ALA A 892 17.55 18.08 6.87
N PHE A 893 17.48 17.28 5.80
CA PHE A 893 16.21 16.93 5.15
C PHE A 893 15.28 16.14 6.08
N LEU A 894 15.80 15.17 6.84
CA LEU A 894 15.02 14.33 7.74
C LEU A 894 14.47 15.08 8.97
N GLU A 895 15.06 16.22 9.33
CA GLU A 895 14.57 17.11 10.40
C GLU A 895 13.44 18.04 9.96
N LEU A 896 13.23 18.21 8.65
CA LEU A 896 12.18 19.07 8.12
C LEU A 896 10.77 18.50 8.38
N GLU A 897 9.80 19.41 8.55
CA GLU A 897 8.39 19.05 8.46
C GLU A 897 8.03 18.63 7.01
N ASP A 898 7.06 17.72 6.86
CA ASP A 898 6.66 17.14 5.56
C ASP A 898 6.37 18.17 4.45
N ASN A 899 5.78 19.32 4.81
CA ASN A 899 5.49 20.39 3.86
C ASN A 899 6.78 20.94 3.22
N TYR A 900 7.87 21.05 3.99
CA TYR A 900 9.16 21.53 3.48
C TYR A 900 9.92 20.45 2.72
N GLN A 901 9.86 19.19 3.16
CA GLN A 901 10.45 18.06 2.43
C GLN A 901 9.93 17.97 0.99
N SER A 902 8.66 18.34 0.78
CA SER A 902 7.98 18.32 -0.53
C SER A 902 8.63 19.22 -1.59
N PHE A 903 9.49 20.16 -1.19
CA PHE A 903 10.22 21.01 -2.13
C PHE A 903 11.41 20.32 -2.78
N TYR A 904 11.93 19.25 -2.19
CA TYR A 904 13.21 18.66 -2.57
C TYR A 904 13.07 17.32 -3.28
N ILE A 905 14.06 16.97 -4.09
CA ILE A 905 14.25 15.65 -4.68
C ILE A 905 15.61 15.09 -4.24
N GLN A 906 15.70 13.77 -4.13
CA GLN A 906 16.94 13.08 -3.80
C GLN A 906 17.84 12.98 -5.03
N MET A 907 19.12 13.28 -4.84
CA MET A 907 20.18 13.11 -5.84
C MET A 907 20.82 11.72 -5.69
N PRO A 908 21.25 11.09 -6.80
CA PRO A 908 21.94 9.78 -6.73
C PRO A 908 23.31 9.88 -6.04
N LYS A 909 23.93 11.05 -6.09
CA LYS A 909 25.18 11.40 -5.41
C LYS A 909 25.13 12.89 -5.05
N PRO A 910 25.83 13.34 -3.99
CA PRO A 910 25.93 14.75 -3.65
C PRO A 910 26.27 15.61 -4.87
N SER A 911 25.42 16.59 -5.19
CA SER A 911 25.47 17.35 -6.44
C SER A 911 25.09 18.82 -6.25
N LYS A 912 25.48 19.68 -7.21
CA LYS A 912 25.16 21.12 -7.22
C LYS A 912 24.11 21.53 -8.26
N SER A 913 23.75 20.59 -9.14
CA SER A 913 22.86 20.84 -10.28
C SER A 913 22.31 19.56 -10.87
N TYR A 914 21.17 19.68 -11.56
CA TYR A 914 20.62 18.63 -12.42
C TYR A 914 19.79 19.27 -13.54
N THR A 915 19.53 18.52 -14.61
CA THR A 915 18.77 19.02 -15.76
C THR A 915 17.38 18.41 -15.87
N TYR A 916 16.47 19.11 -16.53
CA TYR A 916 15.11 18.64 -16.76
C TYR A 916 14.56 19.16 -18.09
N THR A 917 13.58 18.45 -18.62
CA THR A 917 12.77 18.86 -19.77
C THR A 917 11.32 18.92 -19.34
N GLN A 918 10.65 20.03 -19.64
CA GLN A 918 9.22 20.20 -19.36
C GLN A 918 8.47 20.72 -20.60
N GLU A 919 7.19 20.40 -20.71
CA GLU A 919 6.28 20.95 -21.71
C GLU A 919 4.92 21.28 -21.10
N LYS A 920 4.23 22.28 -21.68
CA LYS A 920 2.85 22.67 -21.34
C LYS A 920 2.63 22.74 -19.82
N ASP A 921 3.39 23.60 -19.14
CA ASP A 921 3.37 23.77 -17.68
C ASP A 921 3.52 22.43 -16.94
N PHE A 922 4.65 21.74 -17.10
CA PHE A 922 4.92 20.45 -16.44
C PHE A 922 3.89 19.32 -16.69
N SER A 923 3.03 19.40 -17.71
CA SER A 923 2.17 18.26 -18.06
C SER A 923 2.94 17.11 -18.70
N TYR A 924 4.10 17.43 -19.31
CA TYR A 924 5.19 16.49 -19.49
C TYR A 924 6.40 16.96 -18.68
N LEU A 925 7.05 16.04 -17.97
CA LEU A 925 8.26 16.29 -17.19
C LEU A 925 9.17 15.07 -17.27
N GLN A 926 10.44 15.31 -17.60
CA GLN A 926 11.51 14.34 -17.43
C GLN A 926 12.68 15.00 -16.68
N ILE A 927 13.20 14.32 -15.66
CA ILE A 927 14.33 14.77 -14.85
C ILE A 927 15.56 13.93 -15.21
N TYR A 928 16.71 14.58 -15.32
CA TYR A 928 18.00 13.95 -15.62
C TYR A 928 19.06 14.38 -14.62
N PHE A 929 19.73 13.39 -14.01
CA PHE A 929 20.91 13.63 -13.18
C PHE A 929 22.21 13.75 -14.01
N GLY A 930 22.07 14.16 -15.27
CA GLY A 930 23.14 14.45 -16.23
C GLY A 930 22.84 15.74 -17.00
N ILE A 931 23.37 15.87 -18.23
CA ILE A 931 23.28 17.08 -19.06
C ILE A 931 22.27 16.97 -20.22
N GLN A 932 21.37 15.99 -20.19
CA GLN A 932 20.44 15.70 -21.30
C GLN A 932 19.22 16.64 -21.35
N GLY A 933 18.88 17.30 -20.24
CA GLY A 933 17.70 18.16 -20.15
C GLY A 933 17.86 19.52 -20.83
N LYS A 934 16.75 20.12 -21.25
CA LYS A 934 16.72 21.46 -21.89
C LYS A 934 16.88 22.62 -20.89
N SER A 935 16.56 22.38 -19.61
CA SER A 935 16.65 23.35 -18.51
C SER A 935 17.51 22.78 -17.38
N ASN A 936 18.04 23.66 -16.53
CA ASN A 936 18.94 23.31 -15.45
C ASN A 936 18.46 23.96 -14.14
N VAL A 937 18.51 23.21 -13.06
CA VAL A 937 18.39 23.74 -11.69
C VAL A 937 19.81 23.90 -11.18
N SER A 938 20.26 25.16 -11.04
CA SER A 938 21.63 25.47 -10.59
C SER A 938 21.76 26.93 -10.16
N ALA A 939 22.75 27.21 -9.31
CA ALA A 939 23.12 28.56 -8.92
C ALA A 939 23.46 29.48 -10.11
N GLU A 940 23.99 28.92 -11.21
CA GLU A 940 24.33 29.67 -12.42
C GLU A 940 23.08 30.08 -13.22
N ASP A 941 22.08 29.20 -13.33
CA ASP A 941 20.81 29.50 -14.02
C ASP A 941 20.06 30.66 -13.35
N VAL A 942 20.13 30.75 -12.02
CA VAL A 942 19.63 31.90 -11.23
C VAL A 942 20.67 33.00 -10.98
N LYS A 943 21.82 32.98 -11.65
CA LYS A 943 22.82 34.06 -11.62
C LYS A 943 23.31 34.42 -10.20
N LEU A 944 23.29 33.49 -9.24
CA LEU A 944 23.81 33.73 -7.89
C LEU A 944 25.31 34.12 -7.92
N ASN A 945 26.06 33.53 -8.85
CA ASN A 945 27.45 33.92 -9.12
C ASN A 945 27.62 35.41 -9.53
N LYS A 946 26.59 36.03 -10.11
CA LYS A 946 26.57 37.48 -10.41
C LYS A 946 26.15 38.28 -9.18
N ILE A 947 25.18 37.78 -8.41
CA ILE A 947 24.70 38.43 -7.17
C ILE A 947 25.83 38.53 -6.15
N GLN A 948 26.62 37.46 -5.98
CA GLN A 948 27.81 37.43 -5.11
C GLN A 948 28.87 38.49 -5.50
N GLN A 949 28.91 38.91 -6.77
CA GLN A 949 29.84 39.95 -7.25
C GLN A 949 29.33 41.38 -6.98
N ILE A 950 28.07 41.54 -6.59
CA ILE A 950 27.46 42.83 -6.26
C ILE A 950 27.52 42.99 -4.73
N THR A 951 28.49 43.76 -4.24
CA THR A 951 28.82 43.87 -2.80
C THR A 951 27.58 44.14 -1.93
N GLU A 952 26.70 45.05 -2.37
CA GLU A 952 25.48 45.37 -1.63
C GLU A 952 24.54 44.17 -1.48
N LEU A 953 24.28 43.43 -2.57
CA LEU A 953 23.40 42.27 -2.54
C LEU A 953 24.07 41.08 -1.82
N SER A 954 25.37 40.88 -1.99
CA SER A 954 26.12 39.83 -1.28
C SER A 954 26.02 40.02 0.23
N ASN A 955 26.30 41.23 0.72
CA ASN A 955 26.21 41.56 2.14
C ASN A 955 24.77 41.37 2.67
N TYR A 956 23.76 41.78 1.89
CA TYR A 956 22.37 41.58 2.27
C TYR A 956 22.00 40.10 2.36
N PHE A 957 22.41 39.27 1.39
CA PHE A 957 22.15 37.83 1.42
C PHE A 957 22.84 37.16 2.61
N GLU A 958 24.09 37.51 2.90
CA GLU A 958 24.82 37.02 4.08
C GLU A 958 24.12 37.40 5.39
N GLN A 959 23.67 38.65 5.52
CA GLN A 959 22.94 39.12 6.71
C GLN A 959 21.62 38.38 6.92
N GLN A 960 20.91 38.04 5.83
CA GLN A 960 19.65 37.30 5.90
C GLN A 960 19.84 35.78 5.99
N GLY A 961 21.08 35.29 5.80
CA GLY A 961 21.42 33.87 5.72
C GLY A 961 20.96 33.20 4.41
N TYR A 962 20.73 33.98 3.34
CA TYR A 962 20.35 33.44 2.03
C TYR A 962 21.56 32.86 1.29
N ALA A 963 21.32 31.78 0.56
CA ALA A 963 22.37 31.07 -0.17
C ALA A 963 22.89 31.88 -1.36
N LEU A 964 24.22 32.02 -1.44
CA LEU A 964 24.94 32.60 -2.58
C LEU A 964 25.46 31.53 -3.57
N SER A 965 25.33 30.26 -3.22
CA SER A 965 25.73 29.09 -4.01
C SER A 965 24.80 27.92 -3.72
N PHE A 966 24.80 26.94 -4.62
CA PHE A 966 24.18 25.63 -4.36
C PHE A 966 25.29 24.68 -3.94
N GLU A 967 25.25 24.26 -2.67
CA GLU A 967 26.26 23.36 -2.13
C GLU A 967 26.07 21.94 -2.61
N ARG A 968 27.18 21.18 -2.64
CA ARG A 968 27.17 19.78 -3.11
C ARG A 968 26.54 18.89 -2.04
N GLN A 969 25.25 18.58 -2.19
CA GLN A 969 24.46 17.88 -1.17
C GLN A 969 23.53 16.81 -1.76
N ASP A 970 22.93 16.01 -0.89
CA ASP A 970 22.08 14.85 -1.23
C ASP A 970 20.68 15.22 -1.75
N TYR A 971 20.15 16.37 -1.32
CA TYR A 971 18.82 16.84 -1.69
C TYR A 971 18.89 18.22 -2.33
N MET A 972 18.02 18.45 -3.31
CA MET A 972 17.99 19.68 -4.08
C MET A 972 16.57 20.04 -4.47
N LEU A 973 16.25 21.33 -4.61
CA LEU A 973 14.91 21.79 -4.99
C LEU A 973 14.42 21.09 -6.27
N SER A 974 13.18 20.60 -6.23
CA SER A 974 12.47 20.05 -7.39
C SER A 974 12.27 21.10 -8.49
N PRO A 975 12.05 20.71 -9.76
CA PRO A 975 11.87 21.68 -10.85
C PRO A 975 10.74 22.68 -10.59
N VAL A 976 9.64 22.22 -9.98
CA VAL A 976 8.47 23.04 -9.67
C VAL A 976 8.76 23.99 -8.51
N ALA A 977 9.39 23.53 -7.42
CA ALA A 977 9.78 24.40 -6.31
C ALA A 977 10.78 25.46 -6.78
N TYR A 978 11.76 25.06 -7.59
CA TYR A 978 12.75 25.96 -8.17
C TYR A 978 12.14 27.03 -9.08
N GLN A 979 11.27 26.61 -10.02
CA GLN A 979 10.72 27.51 -11.03
C GLN A 979 9.59 28.39 -10.50
N ASN A 980 8.69 27.85 -9.67
CA ASN A 980 7.45 28.52 -9.27
C ASN A 980 7.56 29.24 -7.92
N ILE A 981 8.54 28.89 -7.08
CA ILE A 981 8.68 29.46 -5.72
C ILE A 981 10.04 30.17 -5.58
N TYR A 982 11.14 29.44 -5.71
CA TYR A 982 12.49 29.97 -5.46
C TYR A 982 12.83 31.16 -6.38
N LYS A 983 12.61 31.03 -7.69
CA LYS A 983 12.88 32.12 -8.65
C LYS A 983 12.03 33.37 -8.40
N GLY A 984 10.77 33.19 -8.02
CA GLY A 984 9.89 34.31 -7.66
C GLY A 984 10.42 35.02 -6.41
N ALA A 985 10.70 34.25 -5.36
CA ALA A 985 11.19 34.78 -4.09
C ALA A 985 12.53 35.51 -4.25
N LEU A 986 13.40 34.99 -5.11
CA LEU A 986 14.67 35.62 -5.45
C LEU A 986 14.45 36.96 -6.19
N GLY A 987 13.50 36.99 -7.13
CA GLY A 987 13.14 38.18 -7.87
C GLY A 987 12.63 39.30 -6.96
N GLU A 988 11.65 38.99 -6.12
CA GLU A 988 11.06 39.90 -5.13
C GLU A 988 12.10 40.43 -4.14
N THR A 989 12.91 39.53 -3.57
CA THR A 989 13.93 39.88 -2.57
C THR A 989 14.97 40.86 -3.12
N ILE A 990 15.45 40.61 -4.35
CA ILE A 990 16.44 41.50 -5.00
C ILE A 990 15.77 42.81 -5.42
N GLY A 991 14.60 42.72 -6.05
CA GLY A 991 13.85 43.88 -6.53
C GLY A 991 13.53 44.88 -5.42
N LYS A 992 12.95 44.38 -4.32
CA LYS A 992 12.66 45.19 -3.13
C LYS A 992 13.92 45.88 -2.60
N LYS A 993 14.99 45.12 -2.37
CA LYS A 993 16.24 45.66 -1.83
C LYS A 993 16.83 46.77 -2.70
N VAL A 994 16.81 46.58 -4.02
CA VAL A 994 17.32 47.57 -4.99
C VAL A 994 16.46 48.83 -5.00
N LEU A 995 15.14 48.71 -5.03
CA LEU A 995 14.25 49.88 -5.05
C LEU A 995 14.34 50.67 -3.75
N GLU A 996 14.30 50.01 -2.59
CA GLU A 996 14.41 50.67 -1.28
C GLU A 996 15.76 51.38 -1.10
N THR A 997 16.85 50.79 -1.61
CA THR A 997 18.19 51.37 -1.44
C THR A 997 18.49 52.51 -2.41
N HIS A 998 18.01 52.43 -3.66
CA HIS A 998 18.38 53.39 -4.71
C HIS A 998 17.31 54.44 -5.02
N LEU A 999 16.04 54.19 -4.70
CA LEU A 999 14.95 55.13 -5.01
C LEU A 999 14.38 55.82 -3.78
N ASP A 1000 14.78 55.42 -2.57
CA ASP A 1000 14.25 55.93 -1.29
C ASP A 1000 12.72 55.77 -1.18
N ILE A 1001 12.22 54.61 -1.60
CA ILE A 1001 10.80 54.26 -1.61
C ILE A 1001 10.60 53.02 -0.75
N GLN A 1002 9.73 53.11 0.25
CA GLN A 1002 9.29 51.96 1.03
C GLN A 1002 8.24 51.16 0.27
N LEU A 1003 8.47 49.85 0.09
CA LEU A 1003 7.50 48.95 -0.53
C LEU A 1003 6.60 48.32 0.52
N GLU A 1004 5.28 48.43 0.34
CA GLU A 1004 4.28 47.86 1.23
C GLU A 1004 3.80 46.50 0.71
N GLU A 1005 3.66 45.53 1.63
CA GLU A 1005 3.16 44.18 1.32
C GLU A 1005 1.66 44.22 0.98
N MET A 1006 1.22 43.36 0.06
CA MET A 1006 -0.19 43.29 -0.30
C MET A 1006 -1.07 42.79 0.87
N PRO A 1007 -2.28 43.35 1.06
CA PRO A 1007 -3.23 42.85 2.05
C PRO A 1007 -3.70 41.44 1.69
N ALA A 1008 -4.09 40.64 2.68
CA ALA A 1008 -4.42 39.22 2.50
C ALA A 1008 -5.53 38.96 1.45
N GLU A 1009 -6.49 39.87 1.30
CA GLU A 1009 -7.53 39.77 0.26
C GLU A 1009 -6.97 39.82 -1.17
N TYR A 1010 -5.88 40.56 -1.39
CA TYR A 1010 -5.28 40.84 -2.70
C TYR A 1010 -3.86 40.29 -2.83
N TYR A 1011 -3.42 39.44 -1.90
CA TYR A 1011 -2.04 39.01 -1.75
C TYR A 1011 -1.44 38.39 -3.03
N GLU A 1012 -2.18 37.51 -3.73
CA GLU A 1012 -1.68 36.82 -4.94
C GLU A 1012 -1.87 37.64 -6.24
N LEU A 1013 -2.28 38.91 -6.15
CA LEU A 1013 -2.48 39.75 -7.34
C LEU A 1013 -1.15 40.38 -7.81
N PHE A 1014 -0.40 40.98 -6.89
CA PHE A 1014 0.89 41.66 -7.11
C PHE A 1014 1.84 41.36 -5.94
N ASP A 1015 3.13 41.67 -6.09
CA ASP A 1015 4.11 41.40 -5.03
C ASP A 1015 4.10 42.52 -3.97
N TYR A 1016 4.03 43.77 -4.42
CA TYR A 1016 4.09 44.96 -3.57
C TYR A 1016 3.22 46.09 -4.11
N HIS A 1017 2.93 47.06 -3.25
CA HIS A 1017 2.33 48.32 -3.67
C HIS A 1017 3.02 49.55 -3.06
N ILE A 1018 2.75 50.71 -3.66
CA ILE A 1018 3.16 52.04 -3.19
C ILE A 1018 1.90 52.89 -3.07
N GLN A 1019 1.58 53.32 -1.84
CA GLN A 1019 0.45 54.21 -1.52
C GLN A 1019 -0.91 53.76 -2.13
N ASN A 1020 -1.15 52.45 -2.28
CA ASN A 1020 -2.32 51.86 -2.94
C ASN A 1020 -2.59 52.34 -4.39
N LYS A 1021 -1.64 53.02 -5.03
CA LYS A 1021 -1.78 53.59 -6.38
C LYS A 1021 -0.98 52.82 -7.42
N ILE A 1022 0.22 52.40 -7.05
CA ILE A 1022 1.16 51.70 -7.92
C ILE A 1022 1.37 50.29 -7.40
N TYR A 1023 1.28 49.31 -8.28
CA TYR A 1023 1.42 47.89 -7.96
C TYR A 1023 2.62 47.31 -8.72
N LEU A 1024 3.45 46.54 -8.04
CA LEU A 1024 4.72 46.02 -8.55
C LEU A 1024 4.66 44.50 -8.66
N ASP A 1025 5.27 43.96 -9.72
CA ASP A 1025 5.40 42.51 -9.93
C ASP A 1025 6.80 42.21 -10.46
N PHE A 1026 7.61 41.54 -9.66
CA PHE A 1026 9.00 41.21 -9.95
C PHE A 1026 9.10 39.87 -10.68
N LYS A 1027 9.89 39.85 -11.75
CA LYS A 1027 10.06 38.69 -12.63
C LYS A 1027 11.52 38.26 -12.72
N TYR A 1028 11.70 36.96 -12.93
CA TYR A 1028 13.01 36.32 -13.08
C TYR A 1028 13.09 35.53 -14.40
N TRP A 1029 12.79 36.19 -15.52
CA TRP A 1029 12.62 35.55 -16.82
C TRP A 1029 13.94 35.35 -17.58
N LYS A 1030 13.94 34.34 -18.48
CA LYS A 1030 14.97 34.19 -19.53
C LYS A 1030 14.59 35.06 -20.73
N GLU A 1031 15.59 35.58 -21.46
CA GLU A 1031 15.39 36.49 -22.61
C GLU A 1031 14.52 35.90 -23.73
N SER A 1032 14.52 34.57 -23.87
CA SER A 1032 13.73 33.84 -24.85
C SER A 1032 12.23 33.78 -24.54
N ASN A 1033 11.82 34.08 -23.30
CA ASN A 1033 10.42 33.93 -22.84
C ASN A 1033 9.60 35.22 -22.95
N LYS A 1034 10.08 36.21 -23.71
CA LYS A 1034 9.34 37.46 -23.96
C LYS A 1034 8.20 37.22 -24.96
N GLN A 1035 7.11 36.60 -24.51
CA GLN A 1035 5.85 36.59 -25.25
C GLN A 1035 5.03 37.81 -24.83
N ARG A 1036 4.90 38.79 -25.72
CA ARG A 1036 3.80 39.76 -25.68
C ARG A 1036 2.52 39.06 -26.15
N ALA A 1037 1.91 38.26 -25.27
CA ALA A 1037 0.57 37.76 -25.51
C ALA A 1037 -0.42 38.83 -25.02
N THR A 1038 -1.35 39.25 -25.89
CA THR A 1038 -2.42 40.20 -25.52
C THR A 1038 -3.15 39.74 -24.25
N GLU A 1039 -3.40 38.43 -24.14
CA GLU A 1039 -4.00 37.78 -22.97
C GLU A 1039 -3.22 38.00 -21.65
N TYR A 1040 -1.89 38.11 -21.71
CA TYR A 1040 -1.07 38.37 -20.51
C TYR A 1040 -1.26 39.78 -20.00
N LEU A 1041 -1.29 40.76 -20.91
CA LEU A 1041 -1.51 42.17 -20.57
C LEU A 1041 -2.95 42.42 -20.10
N GLU A 1042 -3.93 41.76 -20.72
CA GLU A 1042 -5.33 41.77 -20.28
C GLU A 1042 -5.46 41.29 -18.83
N ARG A 1043 -4.84 40.16 -18.47
CA ARG A 1043 -4.86 39.64 -17.10
C ARG A 1043 -4.23 40.60 -16.08
N ILE A 1044 -3.13 41.26 -16.43
CA ILE A 1044 -2.52 42.27 -15.53
C ILE A 1044 -3.45 43.46 -15.37
N HIS A 1045 -4.10 43.90 -16.45
CA HIS A 1045 -5.05 45.00 -16.40
C HIS A 1045 -6.25 44.65 -15.50
N GLU A 1046 -6.83 43.46 -15.65
CA GLU A 1046 -7.90 42.96 -14.77
C GLU A 1046 -7.48 42.94 -13.30
N LYS A 1047 -6.26 42.45 -12.99
CA LYS A 1047 -5.70 42.48 -11.64
C LYS A 1047 -5.60 43.91 -11.11
N LEU A 1048 -5.10 44.84 -11.92
CA LEU A 1048 -4.95 46.25 -11.56
C LEU A 1048 -6.30 46.91 -11.26
N MET A 1049 -7.31 46.65 -12.09
CA MET A 1049 -8.67 47.15 -11.89
C MET A 1049 -9.30 46.58 -10.61
N ARG A 1050 -9.03 45.30 -10.29
CA ARG A 1050 -9.55 44.65 -9.08
C ARG A 1050 -9.01 45.26 -7.79
N VAL A 1051 -7.77 45.75 -7.79
CA VAL A 1051 -7.17 46.44 -6.63
C VAL A 1051 -7.42 47.96 -6.66
N GLY A 1052 -8.15 48.47 -7.66
CA GLY A 1052 -8.41 49.91 -7.80
C GLY A 1052 -7.14 50.73 -8.08
N GLY A 1053 -6.10 50.12 -8.67
CA GLY A 1053 -4.81 50.77 -8.88
C GLY A 1053 -4.76 51.65 -10.12
N LYS A 1054 -3.84 52.64 -10.10
CA LYS A 1054 -3.60 53.53 -11.25
C LYS A 1054 -2.56 52.99 -12.22
N ARG A 1055 -1.55 52.28 -11.70
CA ARG A 1055 -0.41 51.79 -12.50
C ARG A 1055 0.12 50.45 -12.00
N ALA A 1056 0.35 49.51 -12.91
CA ALA A 1056 1.07 48.27 -12.67
C ALA A 1056 2.47 48.34 -13.31
N ILE A 1057 3.51 47.98 -12.58
CA ILE A 1057 4.89 47.96 -13.07
C ILE A 1057 5.47 46.55 -12.92
N ILE A 1058 5.73 45.92 -14.07
CA ILE A 1058 6.31 44.58 -14.15
C ILE A 1058 7.82 44.71 -14.35
N ILE A 1059 8.62 44.22 -13.41
CA ILE A 1059 10.06 44.45 -13.35
C ILE A 1059 10.79 43.12 -13.44
N ASN A 1060 11.42 42.84 -14.57
CA ASN A 1060 12.36 41.73 -14.64
C ASN A 1060 13.69 42.13 -13.97
N ILE A 1061 14.38 41.21 -13.28
CA ILE A 1061 15.61 41.57 -12.54
C ILE A 1061 16.85 41.64 -13.44
N PHE A 1062 17.08 40.63 -14.29
CA PHE A 1062 18.32 40.53 -15.07
C PHE A 1062 18.09 40.32 -16.57
N ALA A 1063 18.89 41.01 -17.39
CA ALA A 1063 19.05 40.72 -18.82
C ALA A 1063 20.54 40.71 -19.25
N ASN A 1064 20.82 40.01 -20.35
CA ASN A 1064 22.12 39.98 -21.02
C ASN A 1064 22.18 40.94 -22.23
N ARG A 1065 21.02 41.30 -22.79
CA ARG A 1065 20.82 42.27 -23.87
C ARG A 1065 20.09 43.50 -23.33
N ALA A 1066 20.43 44.66 -23.89
CA ALA A 1066 19.73 45.90 -23.59
C ALA A 1066 18.41 45.96 -24.38
N TYR A 1067 17.34 46.31 -23.68
CA TYR A 1067 15.99 46.46 -24.19
C TYR A 1067 15.39 47.75 -23.64
N ASN A 1068 14.48 48.36 -24.41
CA ASN A 1068 13.65 49.46 -23.93
C ASN A 1068 12.49 48.94 -23.08
N TYR A 1069 11.96 49.81 -22.23
CA TYR A 1069 10.70 49.52 -21.52
C TYR A 1069 9.55 49.48 -22.52
N SER A 1070 8.45 48.80 -22.17
CA SER A 1070 7.18 48.94 -22.87
C SER A 1070 6.11 49.54 -21.99
N THR A 1071 5.15 50.22 -22.61
CA THR A 1071 3.91 50.64 -21.97
C THR A 1071 2.72 50.05 -22.71
N SER A 1072 1.63 49.85 -21.99
CA SER A 1072 0.35 49.35 -22.52
C SER A 1072 -0.80 49.97 -21.73
N TYR A 1073 -2.03 49.91 -22.26
CA TYR A 1073 -3.23 50.51 -21.66
C TYR A 1073 -3.02 51.97 -21.24
N GLN A 1074 -2.65 52.84 -22.19
CA GLN A 1074 -2.43 54.27 -21.91
C GLN A 1074 -1.47 54.55 -20.74
N ASN A 1075 -0.34 53.82 -20.68
CA ASN A 1075 0.66 53.89 -19.60
C ASN A 1075 0.19 53.40 -18.21
N GLN A 1076 -0.91 52.66 -18.13
CA GLN A 1076 -1.31 51.98 -16.89
C GLN A 1076 -0.46 50.74 -16.62
N ILE A 1077 0.08 50.08 -17.66
CA ILE A 1077 1.00 48.95 -17.49
C ILE A 1077 2.37 49.34 -18.03
N ILE A 1078 3.41 49.18 -17.20
CA ILE A 1078 4.81 49.46 -17.55
C ILE A 1078 5.63 48.19 -17.36
N GLU A 1079 6.37 47.80 -18.39
CA GLU A 1079 7.28 46.65 -18.33
C GLU A 1079 8.73 47.12 -18.35
N ILE A 1080 9.42 46.98 -17.22
CA ILE A 1080 10.86 47.21 -17.10
C ILE A 1080 11.60 45.90 -17.42
N PRO A 1081 12.41 45.86 -18.49
CA PRO A 1081 12.96 44.61 -19.02
C PRO A 1081 14.09 44.00 -18.16
N TYR A 1082 14.73 44.80 -17.31
CA TYR A 1082 15.76 44.41 -16.35
C TYR A 1082 16.08 45.58 -15.39
N LEU A 1083 16.59 45.26 -14.20
CA LEU A 1083 17.31 46.20 -13.33
C LEU A 1083 18.82 46.09 -13.53
N PHE A 1084 19.32 44.88 -13.81
CA PHE A 1084 20.73 44.60 -14.02
C PHE A 1084 21.01 44.14 -15.45
N HIS A 1085 21.95 44.82 -16.12
CA HIS A 1085 22.46 44.43 -17.43
C HIS A 1085 23.91 43.95 -17.31
N LYS A 1086 24.19 42.72 -17.77
CA LYS A 1086 25.55 42.13 -17.77
C LYS A 1086 26.33 42.30 -16.44
N LYS A 1087 25.63 42.28 -15.30
CA LYS A 1087 26.11 42.41 -13.89
C LYS A 1087 26.11 43.82 -13.29
N GLN A 1088 25.83 44.86 -14.06
CA GLN A 1088 25.76 46.23 -13.54
C GLN A 1088 24.31 46.67 -13.38
N LEU A 1089 24.05 47.37 -12.28
CA LEU A 1089 22.78 48.05 -12.06
C LEU A 1089 22.62 49.15 -13.11
N ASP A 1090 21.51 49.14 -13.84
CA ASP A 1090 21.26 50.10 -14.90
C ASP A 1090 20.62 51.38 -14.33
N ALA A 1091 21.44 52.41 -14.18
CA ALA A 1091 21.01 53.71 -13.67
C ALA A 1091 19.93 54.38 -14.54
N LEU A 1092 19.92 54.15 -15.85
CA LEU A 1092 18.90 54.68 -16.75
C LEU A 1092 17.54 54.02 -16.46
N LYS A 1093 17.51 52.70 -16.23
CA LYS A 1093 16.29 51.97 -15.90
C LYS A 1093 15.74 52.36 -14.55
N LEU A 1094 16.60 52.56 -13.55
CA LEU A 1094 16.20 53.06 -12.25
C LEU A 1094 15.61 54.47 -12.33
N LYS A 1095 16.25 55.36 -13.10
CA LYS A 1095 15.72 56.72 -13.31
C LYS A 1095 14.35 56.67 -13.99
N GLN A 1096 14.19 55.87 -15.05
CA GLN A 1096 12.91 55.67 -15.72
C GLN A 1096 11.82 55.16 -14.76
N LEU A 1097 12.16 54.18 -13.92
CA LEU A 1097 11.27 53.66 -12.89
C LEU A 1097 10.86 54.76 -11.88
N GLN A 1098 11.82 55.55 -11.42
CA GLN A 1098 11.57 56.66 -10.50
C GLN A 1098 10.66 57.73 -11.11
N ASP A 1099 10.88 58.08 -12.37
CA ASP A 1099 10.08 59.06 -13.10
C ASP A 1099 8.62 58.59 -13.21
N PHE A 1100 8.39 57.31 -13.56
CA PHE A 1100 7.04 56.74 -13.61
C PHE A 1100 6.33 56.70 -12.27
N ILE A 1101 7.07 56.41 -11.19
CA ILE A 1101 6.51 56.40 -9.85
C ILE A 1101 6.11 57.82 -9.44
N LYS A 1102 7.01 58.80 -9.61
CA LYS A 1102 6.75 60.21 -9.30
C LYS A 1102 5.59 60.79 -10.11
N GLU A 1103 5.53 60.51 -11.41
CA GLU A 1103 4.45 60.94 -12.30
C GLU A 1103 3.08 60.47 -11.79
N THR A 1104 2.99 59.21 -11.35
CA THR A 1104 1.72 58.64 -10.88
C THR A 1104 1.31 59.23 -9.53
N ILE A 1105 2.26 59.45 -8.63
CA ILE A 1105 2.00 60.05 -7.31
C ILE A 1105 1.61 61.54 -7.47
N ALA A 1106 2.31 62.29 -8.32
CA ALA A 1106 2.09 63.73 -8.54
C ALA A 1106 0.81 64.05 -9.33
N SER A 1107 0.26 63.08 -10.08
CA SER A 1107 -0.97 63.26 -10.86
C SER A 1107 -2.24 63.58 -10.04
N ASP A 1108 -2.19 63.52 -8.70
CA ASP A 1108 -3.30 63.88 -7.80
C ASP A 1108 -3.17 65.25 -7.12
N ASP A 1109 -1.99 65.87 -7.08
CA ASP A 1109 -1.86 67.21 -6.47
C ASP A 1109 -2.52 68.32 -7.32
N ASN A 1110 -2.93 67.98 -8.55
CA ASN A 1110 -3.65 68.87 -9.47
C ASN A 1110 -5.15 68.54 -9.61
N SER A 1111 -5.71 67.66 -8.78
CA SER A 1111 -7.14 67.30 -8.80
C SER A 1111 -7.78 67.33 -7.41
N ASN A 1112 -7.55 68.42 -6.68
CA ASN A 1112 -8.38 68.87 -5.54
C ASN A 1112 -9.07 70.18 -5.88
#